data_AF-A0A2M6X0I5-F1
#
_entry.id   AF-A0A2M6X0I5-F1
#
_cell.length_a   1.000
_cell.length_b   1.000
_cell.length_c   1.000
_cell.angle_alpha   90.00
_cell.angle_beta   90.00
_cell.angle_gamma   90.00
#
_symmetry.space_group_name_H-M   'P 1'
#
loop_
_entity.id
_entity.type
_entity.pdbx_description
1 polymer ?
#
loop_
_entity_poly.entity_id
_entity_poly.type
_entity_poly.pdbx_seq_one_letter_code
_entity_poly.pdbx_strand_id
1 'polypeptide(L)'
;MKLRIPSKTFLIGEYAALLSAPALLITHEPFFEYSANETSASLAPAANETRQADALDAVSSQILSELPSRVQAGALAPPIEAAGQIDFSAKEFFQFLGLLNIIDPHKNRGGFGRSGAEFLIGSCLLDGTDLASLDKNKLEARFKRYYCDGEVVPPSGYDFRAQLAALGHESAVVECRSKNARVMQWPFEEVRVSIYQTGIKLDNRLHLSSLDKTKFESLARISEDCTNFFIRSDLPGFIDSMSKYVRELRGLELLDSGSYELAQRICEIEGVYFAKGCGGGGADSIAVFHRSDLNEQALETKIQSVSNEAVGSHFSVKHSATPSINEELVPMAPIKDQQVATPQNCGLKLIFRTDRGRATVSTPSHKDFSVDASNTFGPPEVTGRYSAIKFHRSSDEKCVAFASAPSNIALIKYMGKTDTNVPTNPSFSVTLPSFRTYCAITHYEAQQSARVDEISLEARWSPLLAIYFGSAEGSVKLAPIELDRDSKKRFLDFFKALKSRWNIKGSFQILSANNFASDCGLASSASSFAALTAATYQLAKKQNPQLELSLEELASISREGSGSSCRSFFEPFSLWDEYSARPADLPVRFRHEVILVDDSKKTVSSSEAHKRVRSSLLFEGRDLRARRRLADLLSTIHAKDERQLFDLLWSEFWDMHALFETSVPSFGYMTPRTLEKLHEIRNRWDNEGRGPLVTMDAGANIHLLYPEWSIP
;
A
#
# COMPACT_ATOMS: atom_id res chain seq x y z
N MET A 1 -15.17 -2.14 27.29
CA MET A 1 -16.00 -1.09 26.66
C MET A 1 -16.19 -1.45 25.19
N LYS A 2 -17.41 -1.41 24.63
CA LYS A 2 -17.62 -1.57 23.17
C LYS A 2 -17.63 -0.19 22.50
N LEU A 3 -16.56 0.15 21.79
CA LEU A 3 -16.54 1.34 20.93
C LEU A 3 -17.21 0.96 19.61
N ARG A 4 -18.28 1.65 19.22
CA ARG A 4 -19.00 1.44 17.95
C ARG A 4 -18.94 2.73 17.14
N ILE A 5 -18.37 2.70 15.95
CA ILE A 5 -18.29 3.84 15.03
C ILE A 5 -19.17 3.53 13.81
N PRO A 6 -20.12 4.40 13.43
CA PRO A 6 -20.96 4.13 12.28
C PRO A 6 -20.13 4.08 10.99
N SER A 7 -20.58 3.30 10.01
CA SER A 7 -20.06 3.39 8.66
C SER A 7 -20.53 4.69 8.01
N LYS A 8 -19.78 5.20 7.02
CA LYS A 8 -20.14 6.45 6.32
C LYS A 8 -20.00 6.33 4.81
N THR A 9 -20.87 7.01 4.08
CA THR A 9 -20.86 7.13 2.62
C THR A 9 -21.10 8.59 2.23
N PHE A 10 -20.36 9.11 1.24
CA PHE A 10 -20.61 10.46 0.72
C PHE A 10 -21.82 10.46 -0.22
N LEU A 11 -22.85 11.23 0.11
CA LEU A 11 -23.94 11.53 -0.83
C LEU A 11 -23.44 12.55 -1.87
N ILE A 12 -22.79 13.63 -1.40
CA ILE A 12 -22.12 14.62 -2.26
C ILE A 12 -20.95 15.28 -1.51
N GLY A 13 -19.99 15.81 -2.26
CA GLY A 13 -18.94 16.70 -1.77
C GLY A 13 -17.61 16.02 -1.44
N GLU A 14 -17.41 14.76 -1.86
CA GLU A 14 -16.19 13.98 -1.62
C GLU A 14 -14.88 14.68 -2.03
N TYR A 15 -14.86 15.37 -3.19
CA TYR A 15 -13.73 16.19 -3.64
C TYR A 15 -13.90 17.67 -3.29
N ALA A 16 -15.14 18.17 -3.22
CA ALA A 16 -15.44 19.53 -2.77
C ALA A 16 -14.89 19.82 -1.36
N ALA A 17 -14.88 18.80 -0.49
CA ALA A 17 -14.30 18.81 0.84
C ALA A 17 -12.80 19.18 0.86
N LEU A 18 -12.05 18.93 -0.22
CA LEU A 18 -10.63 19.30 -0.36
C LEU A 18 -10.43 20.82 -0.52
N LEU A 19 -11.48 21.53 -0.92
CA LEU A 19 -11.59 22.99 -0.96
C LEU A 19 -12.39 23.55 0.23
N SER A 20 -12.61 22.76 1.30
CA SER A 20 -13.37 23.17 2.50
C SER A 20 -14.85 23.52 2.28
N ALA A 21 -15.39 23.23 1.08
CA ALA A 21 -16.81 23.36 0.77
C ALA A 21 -17.66 22.33 1.55
N PRO A 22 -18.99 22.53 1.69
CA PRO A 22 -19.84 21.55 2.35
C PRO A 22 -19.87 20.22 1.61
N ALA A 23 -20.08 19.15 2.36
CA ALA A 23 -20.38 17.82 1.85
C ALA A 23 -21.49 17.21 2.72
N LEU A 24 -22.36 16.41 2.10
CA LEU A 24 -23.35 15.61 2.80
C LEU A 24 -22.87 14.16 2.83
N LEU A 25 -22.68 13.63 4.04
CA LEU A 25 -22.39 12.23 4.29
C LEU A 25 -23.60 11.58 4.93
N ILE A 26 -23.87 10.32 4.59
CA ILE A 26 -24.80 9.48 5.33
C ILE A 26 -24.00 8.50 6.17
N THR A 27 -24.31 8.42 7.46
CA THR A 27 -23.74 7.44 8.39
C THR A 27 -24.78 6.36 8.68
N HIS A 28 -24.37 5.11 8.74
CA HIS A 28 -25.30 3.97 8.72
C HIS A 28 -24.70 2.70 9.36
N GLU A 29 -25.59 1.76 9.69
CA GLU A 29 -25.22 0.38 9.98
C GLU A 29 -24.71 -0.37 8.73
N PRO A 30 -23.88 -1.43 8.91
CA PRO A 30 -23.32 -1.91 10.17
C PRO A 30 -22.17 -1.05 10.71
N PHE A 31 -21.96 -1.12 12.03
CA PHE A 31 -20.91 -0.36 12.75
C PHE A 31 -19.54 -1.05 12.70
N PHE A 32 -18.47 -0.26 12.63
CA PHE A 32 -17.12 -0.72 13.04
C PHE A 32 -17.08 -0.87 14.56
N GLU A 33 -16.62 -2.00 15.08
CA GLU A 33 -16.59 -2.26 16.51
C GLU A 33 -15.17 -2.56 17.02
N TYR A 34 -14.79 -2.02 18.17
CA TYR A 34 -13.58 -2.43 18.87
C TYR A 34 -13.87 -3.54 19.88
N SER A 35 -13.08 -4.61 19.84
CA SER A 35 -13.10 -5.68 20.84
C SER A 35 -11.78 -5.70 21.62
N ALA A 36 -11.85 -5.55 22.94
CA ALA A 36 -10.70 -5.84 23.79
C ALA A 36 -10.51 -7.37 23.87
N ASN A 37 -9.28 -7.85 23.66
CA ASN A 37 -8.98 -9.29 23.71
C ASN A 37 -9.19 -9.82 25.14
N GLU A 38 -9.92 -10.93 25.29
CA GLU A 38 -10.27 -11.52 26.61
C GLU A 38 -9.10 -12.22 27.33
N THR A 39 -7.88 -12.16 26.79
CA THR A 39 -6.73 -12.99 27.19
C THR A 39 -6.11 -12.66 28.56
N SER A 40 -6.66 -11.72 29.33
CA SER A 40 -6.20 -11.36 30.69
C SER A 40 -7.13 -11.80 31.83
N ALA A 41 -8.27 -12.45 31.54
CA ALA A 41 -9.34 -12.67 32.51
C ALA A 41 -9.15 -13.85 33.51
N SER A 42 -8.06 -14.64 33.43
CA SER A 42 -7.91 -15.88 34.23
C SER A 42 -7.04 -15.78 35.49
N LEU A 43 -6.71 -14.57 35.97
CA LEU A 43 -5.86 -14.35 37.14
C LEU A 43 -6.37 -13.24 38.08
N ALA A 44 -7.55 -13.43 38.68
CA ALA A 44 -7.96 -12.72 39.90
C ALA A 44 -8.91 -13.59 40.76
N PRO A 45 -8.72 -13.66 42.10
CA PRO A 45 -9.60 -14.41 42.99
C PRO A 45 -10.89 -13.63 43.33
N ALA A 46 -11.93 -14.36 43.73
CA ALA A 46 -13.26 -13.81 43.97
C ALA A 46 -13.35 -12.91 45.24
N ALA A 47 -13.89 -11.70 45.08
CA ALA A 47 -14.58 -10.97 46.15
C ALA A 47 -15.55 -9.90 45.58
N ASN A 48 -16.83 -10.04 45.93
CA ASN A 48 -17.92 -9.05 46.01
C ASN A 48 -18.14 -7.93 44.97
N GLU A 49 -19.41 -7.79 44.60
CA GLU A 49 -19.99 -6.65 43.91
C GLU A 49 -19.74 -5.33 44.67
N THR A 50 -19.16 -4.32 44.00
CA THR A 50 -19.84 -3.06 43.60
C THR A 50 -18.82 -1.94 43.34
N ARG A 51 -18.52 -1.64 42.07
CA ARG A 51 -18.45 -0.28 41.46
C ARG A 51 -17.86 -0.33 40.05
N GLN A 52 -18.37 0.52 39.16
CA GLN A 52 -18.02 0.56 37.73
C GLN A 52 -16.62 1.14 37.41
N ALA A 53 -15.75 1.33 38.41
CA ALA A 53 -14.42 1.94 38.26
C ALA A 53 -13.32 0.91 37.95
N ASP A 54 -13.25 -0.18 38.71
CA ASP A 54 -12.07 -1.06 38.76
C ASP A 54 -11.80 -1.84 37.44
N ALA A 55 -12.79 -1.96 36.56
CA ALA A 55 -12.67 -2.65 35.27
C ALA A 55 -12.06 -1.78 34.14
N LEU A 56 -12.19 -0.45 34.22
CA LEU A 56 -11.50 0.49 33.33
C LEU A 56 -10.06 0.71 33.80
N ASP A 57 -9.84 0.71 35.12
CA ASP A 57 -8.50 0.81 35.70
C ASP A 57 -7.63 -0.41 35.36
N ALA A 58 -8.18 -1.63 35.33
CA ALA A 58 -7.42 -2.83 34.94
C ALA A 58 -6.94 -2.78 33.47
N VAL A 59 -7.77 -2.34 32.54
CA VAL A 59 -7.43 -2.29 31.10
C VAL A 59 -6.48 -1.12 30.81
N SER A 60 -6.71 0.05 31.41
CA SER A 60 -5.81 1.21 31.28
C SER A 60 -4.44 0.93 31.90
N SER A 61 -4.39 0.31 33.08
CA SER A 61 -3.11 -0.03 33.74
C SER A 61 -2.26 -1.03 32.94
N GLN A 62 -2.90 -1.96 32.21
CA GLN A 62 -2.21 -2.95 31.38
C GLN A 62 -1.73 -2.37 30.04
N ILE A 63 -2.48 -1.43 29.44
CA ILE A 63 -2.02 -0.64 28.28
C ILE A 63 -0.84 0.27 28.68
N LEU A 64 -0.84 0.81 29.90
CA LEU A 64 0.19 1.71 30.42
C LEU A 64 1.45 1.01 30.95
N SER A 65 1.45 -0.32 31.16
CA SER A 65 2.63 -1.05 31.66
C SER A 65 3.62 -1.51 30.58
N GLU A 66 3.23 -1.50 29.29
CA GLU A 66 4.07 -2.00 28.17
C GLU A 66 4.42 -0.95 27.10
N LEU A 67 3.91 0.28 27.22
CA LEU A 67 4.43 1.44 26.46
C LEU A 67 5.67 2.03 27.16
N PRO A 68 6.70 2.46 26.41
CA PRO A 68 7.90 1.64 26.39
C PRO A 68 8.84 1.78 27.59
N SER A 69 9.67 0.76 27.74
CA SER A 69 11.08 0.95 28.10
C SER A 69 12.04 -0.15 27.61
N ARG A 70 11.69 -1.42 27.34
CA ARG A 70 10.49 -2.26 27.63
C ARG A 70 9.23 -2.12 26.74
N VAL A 71 9.13 -2.56 25.47
CA VAL A 71 10.11 -2.86 24.40
C VAL A 71 11.44 -3.47 24.87
N GLN A 72 11.42 -4.73 25.28
CA GLN A 72 12.60 -5.44 25.80
C GLN A 72 13.33 -6.29 24.74
N ALA A 73 13.76 -5.72 23.60
CA ALA A 73 14.86 -6.29 22.78
C ALA A 73 15.33 -5.40 21.58
N GLY A 74 15.46 -4.08 21.77
CA GLY A 74 16.28 -3.21 20.91
C GLY A 74 15.78 -2.87 19.49
N ALA A 75 16.04 -1.69 18.94
CA ALA A 75 16.53 -0.46 19.56
C ALA A 75 16.21 0.74 18.65
N LEU A 76 15.64 1.82 19.22
CA LEU A 76 15.69 3.22 18.77
C LEU A 76 14.77 4.01 19.72
N ALA A 77 15.34 4.91 20.52
CA ALA A 77 14.61 5.63 21.57
C ALA A 77 14.37 7.11 21.20
N PRO A 78 13.16 7.66 21.37
CA PRO A 78 12.92 9.09 21.37
C PRO A 78 13.16 9.70 22.78
N PRO A 79 13.46 11.01 22.88
CA PRO A 79 13.66 11.68 24.16
C PRO A 79 12.32 12.01 24.85
N ILE A 80 12.27 11.88 26.18
CA ILE A 80 11.13 12.24 27.02
C ILE A 80 11.42 13.54 27.75
N GLU A 81 10.59 14.58 27.58
CA GLU A 81 10.48 15.67 28.55
C GLU A 81 9.01 15.98 28.89
N ALA A 82 8.74 16.06 30.20
CA ALA A 82 7.63 16.70 30.90
C ALA A 82 6.16 16.53 30.41
N ALA A 83 5.38 15.84 31.26
CA ALA A 83 3.93 15.99 31.46
C ALA A 83 2.94 15.48 30.37
N GLY A 84 2.55 14.21 30.50
CA GLY A 84 1.12 13.84 30.41
C GLY A 84 0.53 13.61 29.01
N GLN A 85 1.33 13.51 27.95
CA GLN A 85 0.87 13.03 26.64
C GLN A 85 1.83 11.97 26.10
N ILE A 86 1.27 10.86 25.58
CA ILE A 86 2.03 9.88 24.80
C ILE A 86 2.25 10.49 23.41
N ASP A 87 3.38 11.17 23.24
CA ASP A 87 3.67 11.91 22.01
C ASP A 87 4.28 11.01 20.94
N PHE A 88 3.42 10.26 20.24
CA PHE A 88 3.84 9.43 19.12
C PHE A 88 4.33 10.28 17.94
N SER A 89 5.36 9.80 17.24
CA SER A 89 5.55 10.15 15.83
C SER A 89 4.39 9.59 14.99
N ALA A 90 4.16 10.15 13.79
CA ALA A 90 3.13 9.61 12.88
C ALA A 90 3.32 8.11 12.61
N LYS A 91 4.58 7.64 12.54
CA LYS A 91 4.92 6.23 12.38
C LYS A 91 4.44 5.37 13.57
N GLU A 92 4.73 5.79 14.80
CA GLU A 92 4.32 5.06 16.00
C GLU A 92 2.80 5.07 16.18
N PHE A 93 2.13 6.18 15.85
CA PHE A 93 0.68 6.26 15.88
C PHE A 93 0.03 5.29 14.87
N PHE A 94 0.53 5.22 13.63
CA PHE A 94 0.03 4.23 12.65
C PHE A 94 0.37 2.78 13.02
N GLN A 95 1.50 2.54 13.70
CA GLN A 95 1.81 1.21 14.26
C GLN A 95 0.81 0.84 15.36
N PHE A 96 0.53 1.76 16.28
CA PHE A 96 -0.47 1.60 17.34
C PHE A 96 -1.87 1.33 16.75
N LEU A 97 -2.32 2.09 15.74
CA LEU A 97 -3.58 1.81 15.05
C LEU A 97 -3.62 0.40 14.44
N GLY A 98 -2.49 -0.09 13.92
CA GLY A 98 -2.34 -1.44 13.38
C GLY A 98 -2.39 -2.58 14.41
N LEU A 99 -2.33 -2.27 15.71
CA LEU A 99 -2.50 -3.25 16.80
C LEU A 99 -3.95 -3.36 17.29
N LEU A 100 -4.85 -2.47 16.84
CA LEU A 100 -6.23 -2.42 17.30
C LEU A 100 -7.06 -3.54 16.67
N ASN A 101 -7.69 -4.37 17.51
CA ASN A 101 -8.64 -5.39 17.07
C ASN A 101 -10.00 -4.74 16.72
N ILE A 102 -10.07 -4.19 15.50
CA ILE A 102 -11.26 -3.54 14.95
C ILE A 102 -11.99 -4.52 14.03
N ILE A 103 -13.22 -4.84 14.43
CA ILE A 103 -14.19 -5.63 13.67
C ILE A 103 -14.71 -4.75 12.54
N ASP A 104 -14.26 -5.03 11.32
CA ASP A 104 -14.74 -4.41 10.08
C ASP A 104 -15.93 -5.21 9.53
N PRO A 105 -17.17 -4.69 9.64
CA PRO A 105 -18.36 -5.42 9.20
C PRO A 105 -18.45 -5.55 7.67
N HIS A 106 -17.70 -4.72 6.93
CA HIS A 106 -17.64 -4.71 5.47
C HIS A 106 -16.56 -5.63 4.90
N LYS A 107 -15.88 -6.42 5.76
CA LYS A 107 -14.91 -7.45 5.35
C LYS A 107 -13.77 -6.87 4.49
N ASN A 108 -13.22 -5.74 4.91
CA ASN A 108 -12.15 -4.98 4.25
C ASN A 108 -12.52 -4.26 2.93
N ARG A 109 -13.81 -4.20 2.53
CA ARG A 109 -14.25 -3.48 1.32
C ARG A 109 -14.10 -1.95 1.45
N GLY A 110 -14.03 -1.24 0.31
CA GLY A 110 -13.81 0.21 0.24
C GLY A 110 -15.00 1.06 0.68
N GLY A 111 -14.93 2.39 0.52
CA GLY A 111 -16.06 3.31 0.68
C GLY A 111 -16.45 3.70 2.12
N PHE A 112 -16.57 2.73 3.04
CA PHE A 112 -17.33 2.86 4.29
C PHE A 112 -16.69 3.65 5.45
N GLY A 113 -15.48 4.21 5.29
CA GLY A 113 -14.87 5.10 6.29
C GLY A 113 -14.07 4.43 7.40
N ARG A 114 -13.58 3.20 7.16
CA ARG A 114 -12.75 2.44 8.10
C ARG A 114 -11.63 3.27 8.75
N SER A 115 -10.84 4.02 7.98
CA SER A 115 -9.70 4.77 8.54
C SER A 115 -10.10 5.96 9.43
N GLY A 116 -11.33 6.46 9.31
CA GLY A 116 -11.89 7.41 10.28
C GLY A 116 -12.28 6.70 11.59
N ALA A 117 -12.88 5.50 11.49
CA ALA A 117 -13.16 4.67 12.65
C ALA A 117 -11.90 4.21 13.39
N GLU A 118 -10.87 3.76 12.68
CA GLU A 118 -9.55 3.42 13.25
C GLU A 118 -8.96 4.62 14.01
N PHE A 119 -9.00 5.82 13.40
CA PHE A 119 -8.49 7.05 14.01
C PHE A 119 -9.25 7.46 15.28
N LEU A 120 -10.59 7.34 15.29
CA LEU A 120 -11.43 7.65 16.45
C LEU A 120 -11.22 6.66 17.59
N ILE A 121 -11.25 5.35 17.29
CA ILE A 121 -11.03 4.28 18.27
C ILE A 121 -9.63 4.41 18.90
N GLY A 122 -8.59 4.58 18.08
CA GLY A 122 -7.24 4.78 18.57
C GLY A 122 -7.08 6.07 19.38
N SER A 123 -7.79 7.14 19.03
CA SER A 123 -7.78 8.38 19.81
C SER A 123 -8.39 8.20 21.19
N CYS A 124 -9.55 7.54 21.31
CA CYS A 124 -10.15 7.20 22.61
C CYS A 124 -9.20 6.40 23.50
N LEU A 125 -8.58 5.36 22.93
CA LEU A 125 -7.68 4.48 23.65
C LEU A 125 -6.38 5.18 24.11
N LEU A 126 -5.90 6.19 23.37
CA LEU A 126 -4.73 6.99 23.76
C LEU A 126 -5.05 8.07 24.80
N ASP A 127 -6.22 8.69 24.71
CA ASP A 127 -6.65 9.69 25.68
C ASP A 127 -7.20 9.05 26.96
N GLY A 128 -7.44 7.74 26.96
CA GLY A 128 -8.04 7.00 28.08
C GLY A 128 -9.53 7.34 28.28
N THR A 129 -10.19 7.85 27.23
CA THR A 129 -11.56 8.36 27.30
C THR A 129 -12.54 7.52 26.49
N ASP A 130 -13.83 7.71 26.75
CA ASP A 130 -14.86 7.32 25.79
C ASP A 130 -14.89 8.25 24.56
N LEU A 131 -15.74 7.88 23.58
CA LEU A 131 -15.95 8.63 22.35
C LEU A 131 -16.66 9.98 22.56
N ALA A 132 -17.52 10.08 23.58
CA ALA A 132 -18.27 11.29 23.89
C ALA A 132 -17.39 12.37 24.54
N SER A 133 -16.36 11.94 25.27
CA SER A 133 -15.41 12.77 26.01
C SER A 133 -14.17 13.17 25.21
N LEU A 134 -14.09 12.80 23.92
CA LEU A 134 -12.98 13.20 23.04
C LEU A 134 -12.95 14.72 22.84
N ASP A 135 -11.82 15.34 23.19
CA ASP A 135 -11.56 16.75 22.89
C ASP A 135 -11.37 16.95 21.38
N LYS A 136 -12.38 17.58 20.76
CA LYS A 136 -12.43 17.86 19.33
C LYS A 136 -11.22 18.67 18.84
N ASN A 137 -10.64 19.56 19.65
CA ASN A 137 -9.46 20.33 19.28
C ASN A 137 -8.19 19.47 19.27
N LYS A 138 -8.02 18.60 20.28
CA LYS A 138 -6.91 17.64 20.32
C LYS A 138 -7.00 16.65 19.17
N LEU A 139 -8.20 16.14 18.87
CA LEU A 139 -8.45 15.23 17.77
C LEU A 139 -8.11 15.86 16.41
N GLU A 140 -8.52 17.12 16.19
CA GLU A 140 -8.22 17.90 14.98
C GLU A 140 -6.72 18.19 14.82
N ALA A 141 -6.01 18.52 15.91
CA ALA A 141 -4.57 18.71 15.91
C ALA A 141 -3.81 17.39 15.64
N ARG A 142 -4.25 16.30 16.28
CA ARG A 142 -3.74 14.94 16.07
C ARG A 142 -3.94 14.48 14.63
N PHE A 143 -5.10 14.77 14.03
CA PHE A 143 -5.39 14.43 12.64
C PHE A 143 -4.41 15.14 11.70
N LYS A 144 -4.19 16.45 11.88
CA LYS A 144 -3.23 17.22 11.05
C LYS A 144 -1.82 16.64 11.15
N ARG A 145 -1.34 16.45 12.38
CA ARG A 145 -0.01 15.89 12.68
C ARG A 145 0.25 14.53 12.03
N TYR A 146 -0.77 13.68 11.91
CA TYR A 146 -0.61 12.30 11.44
C TYR A 146 -1.10 12.03 10.01
N TYR A 147 -2.02 12.83 9.47
CA TYR A 147 -2.63 12.62 8.15
C TYR A 147 -2.45 13.79 7.18
N CYS A 148 -1.96 14.96 7.61
CA CYS A 148 -1.74 16.12 6.74
C CYS A 148 -0.26 16.49 6.59
N ASP A 149 0.55 16.30 7.63
CA ASP A 149 1.97 16.68 7.61
C ASP A 149 2.76 15.87 6.56
N GLY A 150 3.32 16.58 5.57
CA GLY A 150 4.11 16.00 4.47
C GLY A 150 3.32 15.55 3.25
N GLU A 151 1.98 15.59 3.28
CA GLU A 151 1.13 15.20 2.15
C GLU A 151 0.98 16.33 1.12
N VAL A 152 1.12 16.01 -0.18
CA VAL A 152 0.95 16.97 -1.29
C VAL A 152 -0.49 17.48 -1.37
N VAL A 153 -1.45 16.59 -1.13
CA VAL A 153 -2.88 16.88 -1.05
C VAL A 153 -3.38 16.29 0.28
N PRO A 154 -3.50 17.11 1.35
CA PRO A 154 -3.99 16.59 2.62
C PRO A 154 -5.46 16.16 2.50
N PRO A 155 -5.86 15.06 3.18
CA PRO A 155 -7.24 14.59 3.23
C PRO A 155 -8.13 15.61 3.95
N SER A 156 -9.40 15.70 3.56
CA SER A 156 -10.34 16.66 4.13
C SER A 156 -10.67 16.40 5.61
N GLY A 157 -10.54 15.16 6.07
CA GLY A 157 -10.95 14.71 7.41
C GLY A 157 -12.46 14.60 7.60
N TYR A 158 -13.27 14.78 6.54
CA TYR A 158 -14.73 14.77 6.65
C TYR A 158 -15.28 13.40 7.08
N ASP A 159 -14.59 12.31 6.77
CA ASP A 159 -14.98 10.96 7.18
C ASP A 159 -15.06 10.82 8.71
N PHE A 160 -13.97 11.13 9.42
CA PHE A 160 -13.93 10.99 10.88
C PHE A 160 -14.81 12.04 11.57
N ARG A 161 -14.93 13.26 11.02
CA ARG A 161 -15.83 14.28 11.59
C ARG A 161 -17.30 13.89 11.45
N ALA A 162 -17.70 13.27 10.33
CA ALA A 162 -19.04 12.73 10.17
C ALA A 162 -19.32 11.57 11.13
N GLN A 163 -18.38 10.62 11.22
CA GLN A 163 -18.49 9.47 12.12
C GLN A 163 -18.53 9.88 13.60
N LEU A 164 -17.77 10.92 13.99
CA LEU A 164 -17.80 11.51 15.34
C LEU A 164 -19.12 12.24 15.62
N ALA A 165 -19.65 12.99 14.66
CA ALA A 165 -20.91 13.71 14.83
C ALA A 165 -22.12 12.77 14.93
N ALA A 166 -22.09 11.61 14.27
CA ALA A 166 -23.16 10.62 14.26
C ALA A 166 -23.08 9.56 15.36
N LEU A 167 -22.20 9.71 16.35
CA LEU A 167 -22.12 8.78 17.48
C LEU A 167 -23.45 8.75 18.25
N GLY A 168 -23.92 7.53 18.57
CA GLY A 168 -25.21 7.32 19.23
C GLY A 168 -26.41 7.25 18.28
N HIS A 169 -26.24 7.55 16.99
CA HIS A 169 -27.28 7.41 15.98
C HIS A 169 -27.15 6.07 15.22
N GLU A 170 -28.26 5.35 15.01
CA GLU A 170 -28.31 4.16 14.12
C GLU A 170 -28.04 4.56 12.66
N SER A 171 -28.59 5.71 12.24
CA SER A 171 -28.23 6.40 11.02
C SER A 171 -28.40 7.91 11.17
N ALA A 172 -27.66 8.67 10.37
CA ALA A 172 -27.76 10.13 10.30
C ALA A 172 -27.30 10.64 8.93
N VAL A 173 -27.81 11.79 8.50
CA VAL A 173 -27.08 12.63 7.53
C VAL A 173 -26.24 13.62 8.31
N VAL A 174 -25.03 13.87 7.85
CA VAL A 174 -24.12 14.86 8.44
C VAL A 174 -23.65 15.81 7.36
N GLU A 175 -23.90 17.11 7.54
CA GLU A 175 -23.19 18.14 6.79
C GLU A 175 -21.82 18.35 7.44
N CYS A 176 -20.76 18.10 6.67
CA CYS A 176 -19.39 18.48 7.04
C CYS A 176 -18.98 19.75 6.29
N ARG A 177 -18.40 20.69 7.03
CA ARG A 177 -17.68 21.89 6.56
C ARG A 177 -16.29 21.90 7.20
N SER A 178 -15.40 22.78 6.73
CA SER A 178 -13.95 22.79 7.04
C SER A 178 -13.51 22.38 8.45
N LYS A 179 -14.21 22.81 9.50
CA LYS A 179 -13.93 22.50 10.92
C LYS A 179 -15.14 21.97 11.70
N ASN A 180 -16.31 21.88 11.06
CA ASN A 180 -17.59 21.62 11.73
C ASN A 180 -18.30 20.45 11.05
N ALA A 181 -18.96 19.60 11.84
CA ALA A 181 -19.89 18.59 11.36
C ALA A 181 -21.19 18.70 12.17
N ARG A 182 -22.35 18.71 11.52
CA ARG A 182 -23.66 18.71 12.19
C ARG A 182 -24.54 17.59 11.65
N VAL A 183 -25.19 16.87 12.57
CA VAL A 183 -26.26 15.93 12.21
C VAL A 183 -27.44 16.73 11.65
N MET A 184 -28.04 16.20 10.59
CA MET A 184 -29.19 16.76 9.89
C MET A 184 -30.32 15.75 9.87
N GLN A 185 -31.56 16.25 9.93
CA GLN A 185 -32.74 15.44 9.66
C GLN A 185 -32.84 15.16 8.15
N TRP A 186 -33.34 13.96 7.80
CA TRP A 186 -33.65 13.61 6.41
C TRP A 186 -34.95 14.31 6.00
N PRO A 187 -34.95 15.15 4.95
CA PRO A 187 -36.09 16.03 4.64
C PRO A 187 -37.10 15.44 3.64
N PHE A 188 -36.84 14.24 3.08
CA PHE A 188 -37.61 13.67 1.97
C PHE A 188 -38.31 12.36 2.39
N GLU A 189 -39.56 12.42 2.83
CA GLU A 189 -40.32 11.25 3.31
C GLU A 189 -40.56 10.20 2.21
N GLU A 190 -40.66 10.65 0.97
CA GLU A 190 -40.85 9.85 -0.24
C GLU A 190 -39.56 9.17 -0.75
N VAL A 191 -38.39 9.46 -0.16
CA VAL A 191 -37.09 8.94 -0.61
C VAL A 191 -36.39 8.14 0.48
N ARG A 192 -35.83 6.98 0.12
CA ARG A 192 -34.82 6.25 0.90
C ARG A 192 -33.49 6.20 0.16
N VAL A 193 -32.42 6.02 0.94
CA VAL A 193 -31.07 5.75 0.42
C VAL A 193 -30.67 4.32 0.74
N SER A 194 -30.28 3.61 -0.31
CA SER A 194 -29.86 2.22 -0.30
C SER A 194 -28.44 2.11 -0.81
N ILE A 195 -27.56 1.45 -0.05
CA ILE A 195 -26.12 1.38 -0.38
C ILE A 195 -25.76 -0.05 -0.74
N TYR A 196 -25.18 -0.21 -1.92
CA TYR A 196 -24.80 -1.49 -2.51
C TYR A 196 -23.28 -1.55 -2.68
N GLN A 197 -22.67 -2.72 -2.44
CA GLN A 197 -21.24 -2.91 -2.62
C GLN A 197 -20.94 -3.43 -4.04
N THR A 198 -20.07 -2.74 -4.77
CA THR A 198 -19.61 -3.18 -6.11
C THR A 198 -18.69 -4.40 -6.02
N GLY A 199 -17.89 -4.47 -4.95
CA GLY A 199 -16.83 -5.47 -4.78
C GLY A 199 -15.44 -4.99 -5.23
N ILE A 200 -15.37 -3.83 -5.89
CA ILE A 200 -14.13 -3.12 -6.23
C ILE A 200 -13.63 -2.37 -4.99
N LYS A 201 -12.31 -2.13 -4.90
CA LYS A 201 -11.71 -1.25 -3.90
C LYS A 201 -10.55 -0.46 -4.51
N LEU A 202 -10.73 0.83 -4.73
CA LEU A 202 -9.65 1.73 -5.13
C LEU A 202 -8.96 2.33 -3.89
N ASP A 203 -7.66 2.64 -3.99
CA ASP A 203 -6.94 3.33 -2.92
C ASP A 203 -7.15 4.85 -3.03
N ASN A 204 -8.01 5.38 -2.15
CA ASN A 204 -8.32 6.79 -2.09
C ASN A 204 -7.07 7.67 -1.89
N ARG A 205 -5.99 7.20 -1.26
CA ARG A 205 -4.81 8.05 -1.02
C ARG A 205 -4.01 8.31 -2.29
N LEU A 206 -3.73 7.25 -3.05
CA LEU A 206 -3.05 7.36 -4.35
C LEU A 206 -3.89 8.14 -5.36
N HIS A 207 -5.21 7.96 -5.32
CA HIS A 207 -6.13 8.73 -6.14
C HIS A 207 -6.13 10.22 -5.78
N LEU A 208 -6.07 10.60 -4.50
CA LEU A 208 -6.10 12.01 -4.08
C LEU A 208 -4.78 12.75 -4.29
N SER A 209 -3.62 12.08 -4.19
CA SER A 209 -2.30 12.71 -4.29
C SER A 209 -1.92 13.21 -5.69
N SER A 210 -2.60 12.72 -6.73
CA SER A 210 -2.37 13.10 -8.13
C SER A 210 -3.28 14.22 -8.64
N LEU A 211 -4.19 14.74 -7.79
CA LEU A 211 -5.26 15.65 -8.22
C LEU A 211 -4.89 17.13 -8.10
N ASP A 212 -5.15 17.86 -9.19
CA ASP A 212 -5.10 19.32 -9.22
C ASP A 212 -6.39 19.92 -8.63
N LYS A 213 -6.30 20.35 -7.36
CA LYS A 213 -7.42 20.95 -6.62
C LYS A 213 -7.99 22.21 -7.28
N THR A 214 -7.25 22.92 -8.13
CA THR A 214 -7.75 24.15 -8.79
C THR A 214 -8.93 23.87 -9.71
N LYS A 215 -9.09 22.62 -10.16
CA LYS A 215 -10.20 22.18 -11.02
C LYS A 215 -11.50 21.90 -10.26
N PHE A 216 -11.51 21.97 -8.92
CA PHE A 216 -12.65 21.55 -8.10
C PHE A 216 -13.58 22.71 -7.67
N GLU A 217 -13.36 23.93 -8.14
CA GLU A 217 -14.25 25.06 -7.83
C GLU A 217 -15.71 24.83 -8.27
N SER A 218 -15.92 24.18 -9.41
CA SER A 218 -17.24 23.79 -9.90
C SER A 218 -17.93 22.80 -8.96
N LEU A 219 -17.21 21.73 -8.56
CA LEU A 219 -17.66 20.75 -7.56
C LEU A 219 -18.01 21.42 -6.23
N ALA A 220 -17.20 22.37 -5.76
CA ALA A 220 -17.47 23.13 -4.54
C ALA A 220 -18.79 23.92 -4.61
N ARG A 221 -19.04 24.62 -5.72
CA ARG A 221 -20.29 25.37 -5.94
C ARG A 221 -21.51 24.43 -6.02
N ILE A 222 -21.41 23.36 -6.79
CA ILE A 222 -22.51 22.37 -6.93
C ILE A 222 -22.82 21.68 -5.58
N SER A 223 -21.80 21.41 -4.76
CA SER A 223 -21.98 20.81 -3.43
C SER A 223 -22.67 21.78 -2.44
N GLU A 224 -22.34 23.08 -2.50
CA GLU A 224 -23.04 24.12 -1.75
C GLU A 224 -24.51 24.26 -2.22
N ASP A 225 -24.77 24.29 -3.52
CA ASP A 225 -26.14 24.34 -4.08
C ASP A 225 -26.97 23.11 -3.64
N CYS A 226 -26.42 21.91 -3.78
CA CYS A 226 -27.05 20.65 -3.35
C CYS A 226 -27.36 20.63 -1.85
N THR A 227 -26.45 21.15 -1.03
CA THR A 227 -26.64 21.27 0.42
C THR A 227 -27.76 22.27 0.73
N ASN A 228 -27.85 23.37 -0.01
CA ASN A 228 -28.95 24.34 0.14
C ASN A 228 -30.31 23.78 -0.30
N PHE A 229 -30.37 22.96 -1.35
CA PHE A 229 -31.61 22.25 -1.73
C PHE A 229 -32.04 21.24 -0.67
N PHE A 230 -31.11 20.48 -0.10
CA PHE A 230 -31.38 19.58 1.03
C PHE A 230 -31.94 20.33 2.25
N ILE A 231 -31.32 21.46 2.64
CA ILE A 231 -31.80 22.31 3.76
C ILE A 231 -33.22 22.86 3.53
N ARG A 232 -33.61 23.07 2.26
CA ARG A 232 -34.93 23.61 1.87
C ARG A 232 -35.99 22.53 1.61
N SER A 233 -35.66 21.25 1.78
CA SER A 233 -36.52 20.13 1.38
C SER A 233 -36.92 20.14 -0.10
N ASP A 234 -36.08 20.68 -0.98
CA ASP A 234 -36.30 20.73 -2.43
C ASP A 234 -35.74 19.45 -3.10
N LEU A 235 -36.57 18.42 -3.21
CA LEU A 235 -36.15 17.14 -3.79
C LEU A 235 -35.74 17.27 -5.28
N PRO A 236 -36.50 17.92 -6.18
CA PRO A 236 -36.08 18.12 -7.57
C PRO A 236 -34.72 18.83 -7.69
N GLY A 237 -34.51 19.91 -6.93
CA GLY A 237 -33.23 20.64 -6.91
C GLY A 237 -32.08 19.80 -6.36
N PHE A 238 -32.34 18.97 -5.34
CA PHE A 238 -31.37 18.04 -4.76
C PHE A 238 -30.95 16.94 -5.76
N ILE A 239 -31.89 16.31 -6.45
CA ILE A 239 -31.59 15.26 -7.46
C ILE A 239 -30.84 15.86 -8.68
N ASP A 240 -31.26 17.03 -9.18
CA ASP A 240 -30.58 17.70 -10.31
C ASP A 240 -29.16 18.15 -9.94
N SER A 241 -28.94 18.70 -8.74
CA SER A 241 -27.60 19.11 -8.29
C SER A 241 -26.66 17.92 -8.07
N MET A 242 -27.13 16.79 -7.53
CA MET A 242 -26.35 15.54 -7.52
C MET A 242 -26.04 15.04 -8.94
N SER A 243 -27.00 15.15 -9.87
CA SER A 243 -26.82 14.77 -11.28
C SER A 243 -25.85 15.71 -12.04
N LYS A 244 -25.78 16.99 -11.67
CA LYS A 244 -24.75 17.94 -12.12
C LYS A 244 -23.38 17.55 -11.55
N TYR A 245 -23.31 17.23 -10.26
CA TYR A 245 -22.06 16.85 -9.60
C TYR A 245 -21.44 15.59 -10.24
N VAL A 246 -22.23 14.54 -10.48
CA VAL A 246 -21.75 13.32 -11.16
C VAL A 246 -21.27 13.59 -12.59
N ARG A 247 -21.93 14.48 -13.35
CA ARG A 247 -21.45 14.89 -14.68
C ARG A 247 -20.13 15.65 -14.62
N GLU A 248 -19.96 16.53 -13.63
CA GLU A 248 -18.73 17.28 -13.41
C GLU A 248 -17.58 16.36 -13.01
N LEU A 249 -17.81 15.41 -12.08
CA LEU A 249 -16.83 14.38 -11.74
C LEU A 249 -16.41 13.55 -12.97
N ARG A 250 -17.35 13.20 -13.85
CA ARG A 250 -17.06 12.49 -15.10
C ARG A 250 -16.20 13.34 -16.06
N GLY A 251 -16.50 14.64 -16.17
CA GLY A 251 -15.71 15.58 -16.99
C GLY A 251 -14.29 15.83 -16.45
N LEU A 252 -14.09 15.60 -15.15
CA LEU A 252 -12.80 15.69 -14.46
C LEU A 252 -12.08 14.32 -14.34
N GLU A 253 -12.61 13.26 -14.96
CA GLU A 253 -12.08 11.89 -14.91
C GLU A 253 -11.97 11.29 -13.48
N LEU A 254 -12.86 11.73 -12.57
CA LEU A 254 -12.93 11.32 -11.16
C LEU A 254 -13.92 10.18 -10.88
N LEU A 255 -14.41 9.50 -11.92
CA LEU A 255 -15.35 8.38 -11.83
C LEU A 255 -14.87 7.16 -12.60
N ASP A 256 -14.92 5.99 -11.95
CA ASP A 256 -14.84 4.69 -12.59
C ASP A 256 -15.98 4.51 -13.61
N SER A 257 -15.62 4.10 -14.82
CA SER A 257 -16.57 3.97 -15.93
C SER A 257 -17.56 2.83 -15.69
N GLY A 258 -17.13 1.70 -15.12
CA GLY A 258 -18.00 0.55 -14.85
C GLY A 258 -19.09 0.87 -13.82
N SER A 259 -18.70 1.52 -12.73
CA SER A 259 -19.60 1.96 -11.65
C SER A 259 -20.54 3.08 -12.12
N TYR A 260 -20.07 3.98 -12.98
CA TYR A 260 -20.92 5.00 -13.61
C TYR A 260 -21.96 4.36 -14.56
N GLU A 261 -21.55 3.45 -15.45
CA GLU A 261 -22.47 2.73 -16.37
C GLU A 261 -23.48 1.85 -15.62
N LEU A 262 -23.08 1.25 -14.49
CA LEU A 262 -24.00 0.53 -13.61
C LEU A 262 -24.98 1.50 -12.94
N ALA A 263 -24.53 2.65 -12.42
CA ALA A 263 -25.41 3.66 -11.84
C ALA A 263 -26.42 4.21 -12.86
N GLN A 264 -26.03 4.42 -14.13
CA GLN A 264 -26.98 4.82 -15.19
C GLN A 264 -28.07 3.76 -15.41
N ARG A 265 -27.71 2.47 -15.53
CA ARG A 265 -28.69 1.36 -15.65
C ARG A 265 -29.59 1.22 -14.43
N ILE A 266 -29.09 1.50 -13.22
CA ILE A 266 -29.90 1.49 -12.00
C ILE A 266 -30.93 2.64 -12.01
N CYS A 267 -30.62 3.79 -12.62
CA CYS A 267 -31.59 4.89 -12.79
C CYS A 267 -32.73 4.56 -13.78
N GLU A 268 -32.58 3.53 -14.63
CA GLU A 268 -33.65 3.05 -15.52
C GLU A 268 -34.70 2.19 -14.77
N ILE A 269 -34.42 1.78 -13.52
CA ILE A 269 -35.34 0.99 -12.70
C ILE A 269 -36.48 1.88 -12.20
N GLU A 270 -37.72 1.50 -12.53
CA GLU A 270 -38.93 2.20 -12.09
C GLU A 270 -38.93 2.45 -10.56
N GLY A 271 -39.03 3.73 -10.19
CA GLY A 271 -39.06 4.20 -8.81
C GLY A 271 -37.69 4.49 -8.19
N VAL A 272 -36.59 4.30 -8.92
CA VAL A 272 -35.29 4.92 -8.61
C VAL A 272 -35.31 6.37 -9.09
N TYR A 273 -34.92 7.30 -8.22
CA TYR A 273 -34.77 8.72 -8.56
C TYR A 273 -33.36 9.05 -9.04
N PHE A 274 -32.35 8.43 -8.45
CA PHE A 274 -30.94 8.69 -8.75
C PHE A 274 -30.05 7.56 -8.24
N ALA A 275 -28.91 7.34 -8.89
CA ALA A 275 -27.85 6.49 -8.39
C ALA A 275 -26.47 7.08 -8.72
N LYS A 276 -25.50 6.90 -7.82
CA LYS A 276 -24.10 7.30 -8.04
C LYS A 276 -23.13 6.29 -7.46
N GLY A 277 -21.96 6.19 -8.08
CA GLY A 277 -20.78 5.58 -7.48
C GLY A 277 -20.24 6.41 -6.30
N CYS A 278 -19.70 5.74 -5.30
CA CYS A 278 -19.18 6.28 -4.05
C CYS A 278 -17.86 5.59 -3.66
N GLY A 279 -17.04 6.25 -2.83
CA GLY A 279 -15.71 5.75 -2.46
C GLY A 279 -14.61 6.23 -3.41
N GLY A 280 -13.47 5.54 -3.46
CA GLY A 280 -12.35 5.92 -4.32
C GLY A 280 -12.74 5.91 -5.79
N GLY A 281 -12.63 7.06 -6.47
CA GLY A 281 -13.10 7.21 -7.87
C GLY A 281 -14.57 6.82 -8.07
N GLY A 282 -15.41 6.82 -7.03
CA GLY A 282 -16.78 6.32 -7.09
C GLY A 282 -16.92 4.80 -7.28
N ALA A 283 -15.86 4.00 -7.13
CA ALA A 283 -15.85 2.59 -7.48
C ALA A 283 -16.26 1.61 -6.36
N ASP A 284 -16.21 2.00 -5.09
CA ASP A 284 -16.28 1.06 -3.96
C ASP A 284 -17.73 0.62 -3.62
N SER A 285 -18.69 1.53 -3.81
CA SER A 285 -20.11 1.31 -3.53
C SER A 285 -20.99 2.15 -4.45
N ILE A 286 -22.27 1.81 -4.55
CA ILE A 286 -23.28 2.61 -5.25
C ILE A 286 -24.36 3.02 -4.24
N ALA A 287 -24.59 4.33 -4.13
CA ALA A 287 -25.72 4.89 -3.40
C ALA A 287 -26.90 5.05 -4.37
N VAL A 288 -28.04 4.47 -4.01
CA VAL A 288 -29.28 4.46 -4.79
C VAL A 288 -30.36 5.19 -4.00
N PHE A 289 -30.89 6.26 -4.58
CA PHE A 289 -31.99 7.06 -4.05
C PHE A 289 -33.26 6.60 -4.75
N HIS A 290 -34.22 6.09 -3.99
CA HIS A 290 -35.42 5.47 -4.54
C HIS A 290 -36.64 5.78 -3.69
N ARG A 291 -37.83 5.55 -4.26
CA ARG A 291 -39.11 5.69 -3.54
C ARG A 291 -39.11 4.89 -2.24
N SER A 292 -39.60 5.51 -1.17
CA SER A 292 -39.66 4.91 0.17
C SER A 292 -40.69 3.78 0.32
N ASP A 293 -41.58 3.59 -0.67
CA ASP A 293 -42.56 2.50 -0.74
C ASP A 293 -42.12 1.29 -1.59
N LEU A 294 -40.95 1.35 -2.23
CA LEU A 294 -40.41 0.21 -2.97
C LEU A 294 -40.00 -0.94 -2.03
N ASN A 295 -40.31 -2.17 -2.46
CA ASN A 295 -39.81 -3.37 -1.80
C ASN A 295 -38.30 -3.51 -2.06
N GLU A 296 -37.50 -3.40 -0.99
CA GLU A 296 -36.04 -3.38 -1.04
C GLU A 296 -35.44 -4.66 -1.67
N GLN A 297 -36.05 -5.83 -1.41
CA GLN A 297 -35.57 -7.11 -1.95
C GLN A 297 -35.92 -7.27 -3.45
N ALA A 298 -37.06 -6.73 -3.89
CA ALA A 298 -37.40 -6.63 -5.30
C ALA A 298 -36.50 -5.63 -6.05
N LEU A 299 -36.14 -4.52 -5.41
CA LEU A 299 -35.18 -3.54 -5.94
C LEU A 299 -33.77 -4.17 -6.05
N GLU A 300 -33.30 -4.86 -5.01
CA GLU A 300 -32.04 -5.63 -5.03
C GLU A 300 -32.02 -6.64 -6.18
N THR A 301 -33.11 -7.39 -6.39
CA THR A 301 -33.24 -8.35 -7.49
C THR A 301 -33.15 -7.67 -8.87
N LYS A 302 -33.82 -6.52 -9.05
CA LYS A 302 -33.72 -5.73 -10.30
C LYS A 302 -32.30 -5.19 -10.52
N ILE A 303 -31.66 -4.64 -9.49
CA ILE A 303 -30.27 -4.14 -9.53
C ILE A 303 -29.31 -5.27 -9.91
N GLN A 304 -29.49 -6.45 -9.32
CA GLN A 304 -28.67 -7.63 -9.62
C GLN A 304 -28.89 -8.16 -11.05
N SER A 305 -30.07 -7.95 -11.65
CA SER A 305 -30.35 -8.30 -13.05
C SER A 305 -29.77 -7.33 -14.08
N VAL A 306 -29.52 -6.06 -13.72
CA VAL A 306 -28.87 -5.07 -14.61
C VAL A 306 -27.37 -5.00 -14.41
N SER A 307 -26.84 -5.65 -13.37
CA SER A 307 -25.42 -5.81 -13.10
C SER A 307 -24.84 -7.01 -13.83
N ASN A 308 -23.66 -6.83 -14.45
CA ASN A 308 -22.91 -7.95 -15.06
C ASN A 308 -22.06 -8.72 -14.02
N GLU A 309 -22.03 -8.24 -12.78
CA GLU A 309 -21.26 -8.81 -11.66
C GLU A 309 -22.15 -8.98 -10.43
N ALA A 310 -21.74 -9.86 -9.52
CA ALA A 310 -22.49 -10.13 -8.28
C ALA A 310 -22.39 -8.95 -7.30
N VAL A 311 -23.37 -8.03 -7.38
CA VAL A 311 -23.56 -6.95 -6.39
C VAL A 311 -23.62 -7.57 -4.99
N GLY A 312 -22.80 -7.04 -4.09
CA GLY A 312 -22.64 -7.56 -2.73
C GLY A 312 -23.76 -7.13 -1.77
N SER A 313 -23.57 -7.49 -0.50
CA SER A 313 -24.50 -7.17 0.60
C SER A 313 -24.98 -5.71 0.59
N HIS A 314 -26.29 -5.57 0.65
CA HIS A 314 -27.04 -4.32 0.66
C HIS A 314 -27.42 -3.88 2.08
N PHE A 315 -27.48 -2.57 2.32
CA PHE A 315 -28.06 -1.98 3.52
C PHE A 315 -28.98 -0.80 3.15
N SER A 316 -30.22 -0.84 3.65
CA SER A 316 -31.19 0.26 3.56
C SER A 316 -31.09 1.14 4.81
N VAL A 317 -30.97 2.46 4.61
CA VAL A 317 -30.83 3.40 5.73
C VAL A 317 -32.20 3.83 6.24
N LYS A 318 -32.61 3.28 7.39
CA LYS A 318 -33.83 3.71 8.08
C LYS A 318 -33.60 5.04 8.79
N HIS A 319 -34.26 6.09 8.30
CA HIS A 319 -34.24 7.41 8.91
C HIS A 319 -35.04 7.40 10.22
N SER A 320 -34.40 7.69 11.36
CA SER A 320 -35.07 7.75 12.66
C SER A 320 -35.80 9.09 12.85
N ALA A 321 -36.98 9.03 13.46
CA ALA A 321 -37.75 10.22 13.78
C ALA A 321 -37.31 10.81 15.13
N THR A 322 -36.92 12.09 15.12
CA THR A 322 -36.57 12.95 16.27
C THR A 322 -35.39 12.51 17.17
N PRO A 323 -34.42 13.41 17.36
CA PRO A 323 -34.33 14.11 18.65
C PRO A 323 -34.90 15.53 18.59
N SER A 324 -35.18 16.09 19.75
CA SER A 324 -35.58 17.50 19.91
C SER A 324 -34.52 18.48 19.40
N ILE A 325 -34.96 19.55 18.72
CA ILE A 325 -34.11 20.68 18.36
C ILE A 325 -33.64 21.38 19.65
N ASN A 326 -32.48 20.98 20.17
CA ASN A 326 -31.71 21.66 21.22
C ASN A 326 -30.32 21.01 21.37
N GLU A 327 -29.52 21.03 20.30
CA GLU A 327 -28.06 20.96 20.43
C GLU A 327 -27.45 22.18 19.76
N GLU A 328 -26.59 22.89 20.49
CA GLU A 328 -26.03 24.16 20.06
C GLU A 328 -25.07 23.97 18.86
N LEU A 329 -25.08 24.95 17.95
CA LEU A 329 -24.01 25.14 16.99
C LEU A 329 -22.68 25.24 17.74
N VAL A 330 -21.84 24.21 17.69
CA VAL A 330 -20.52 24.21 18.34
C VAL A 330 -19.63 25.28 17.68
N PRO A 331 -19.35 26.44 18.33
CA PRO A 331 -18.59 27.52 17.72
C PRO A 331 -17.12 27.37 18.09
N MET A 332 -16.25 27.22 17.09
CA MET A 332 -14.81 27.14 17.30
C MET A 332 -14.19 28.52 17.00
N ALA A 333 -13.38 29.03 17.94
CA ALA A 333 -12.89 30.41 17.91
C ALA A 333 -12.07 30.75 16.64
N PRO A 334 -12.17 32.01 16.14
CA PRO A 334 -11.45 32.42 14.95
C PRO A 334 -9.94 32.51 15.22
N ILE A 335 -9.15 31.78 14.43
CA ILE A 335 -7.71 31.94 14.35
C ILE A 335 -7.44 32.91 13.19
N LYS A 336 -6.69 33.99 13.47
CA LYS A 336 -6.37 35.03 12.48
C LYS A 336 -5.61 34.44 11.29
N ASP A 337 -5.98 34.86 10.08
CA ASP A 337 -5.21 34.59 8.87
C ASP A 337 -3.77 35.09 9.03
N GLN A 338 -2.80 34.17 8.98
CA GLN A 338 -1.40 34.55 8.80
C GLN A 338 -1.16 34.81 7.32
N GLN A 339 -0.83 36.07 7.03
CA GLN A 339 -0.50 36.53 5.69
C GLN A 339 0.70 35.77 5.12
N VAL A 340 0.65 35.57 3.80
CA VAL A 340 1.77 35.08 2.99
C VAL A 340 2.98 36.01 3.17
N ALA A 341 4.06 35.49 3.75
CA ALA A 341 5.32 36.20 3.89
C ALA A 341 6.31 35.78 2.79
N THR A 342 6.82 36.76 2.05
CA THR A 342 7.87 36.58 1.03
C THR A 342 9.24 36.26 1.66
N PRO A 343 10.15 35.60 0.93
CA PRO A 343 11.38 35.07 1.50
C PRO A 343 12.44 36.16 1.74
N GLN A 344 13.03 36.18 2.94
CA GLN A 344 14.30 36.87 3.21
C GLN A 344 15.28 35.96 3.96
N ASN A 345 16.56 36.13 3.62
CA ASN A 345 17.68 35.36 4.14
C ASN A 345 17.81 35.38 5.67
N CYS A 346 18.06 34.22 6.28
CA CYS A 346 18.85 34.10 7.52
C CYS A 346 19.66 32.79 7.50
N GLY A 347 20.93 32.88 7.87
CA GLY A 347 21.93 31.83 7.58
C GLY A 347 21.90 30.63 8.54
N LEU A 348 22.22 29.46 7.98
CA LEU A 348 22.52 28.23 8.72
C LEU A 348 23.72 28.42 9.66
N LYS A 349 23.50 28.23 10.97
CA LYS A 349 24.57 28.06 11.97
C LYS A 349 24.65 26.58 12.36
N LEU A 350 25.60 25.86 11.77
CA LEU A 350 25.93 24.49 12.15
C LEU A 350 26.59 24.46 13.53
N ILE A 351 26.09 23.60 14.42
CA ILE A 351 26.76 23.24 15.68
C ILE A 351 27.12 21.75 15.59
N PHE A 352 28.40 21.46 15.45
CA PHE A 352 28.93 20.11 15.55
C PHE A 352 29.21 19.77 17.02
N ARG A 353 28.86 18.56 17.45
CA ARG A 353 29.46 17.91 18.61
C ARG A 353 30.07 16.59 18.17
N THR A 354 31.40 16.52 18.24
CA THR A 354 32.17 15.30 18.08
C THR A 354 32.53 14.75 19.46
N ASP A 355 32.28 13.48 19.72
CA ASP A 355 32.93 12.78 20.83
C ASP A 355 33.63 11.52 20.31
N ARG A 356 34.92 11.40 20.65
CA ARG A 356 35.82 10.31 20.21
C ARG A 356 35.85 9.21 21.27
N GLY A 357 35.65 7.95 20.88
CA GLY A 357 35.73 6.78 21.78
C GLY A 357 36.37 5.56 21.12
N ARG A 358 37.65 5.33 21.43
CA ARG A 358 38.54 4.25 20.94
C ARG A 358 37.92 2.88 20.63
N ALA A 359 38.44 2.27 19.57
CA ALA A 359 38.31 0.83 19.30
C ALA A 359 39.27 -0.04 20.14
N THR A 360 38.87 -1.29 20.40
CA THR A 360 39.74 -2.43 20.74
C THR A 360 39.21 -3.71 20.10
N VAL A 361 40.11 -4.54 19.57
CA VAL A 361 39.83 -5.81 18.88
C VAL A 361 40.02 -6.98 19.84
N SER A 362 39.15 -8.01 19.79
CA SER A 362 39.43 -9.32 20.39
C SER A 362 38.60 -10.48 19.80
N THR A 363 39.30 -11.50 19.27
CA THR A 363 38.85 -12.91 19.09
C THR A 363 39.56 -13.77 20.15
N PRO A 364 38.97 -14.83 20.76
CA PRO A 364 38.60 -16.12 20.10
C PRO A 364 37.21 -16.65 20.60
N SER A 365 36.77 -17.93 20.64
CA SER A 365 37.35 -19.29 20.43
C SER A 365 36.26 -20.34 20.12
N HIS A 366 36.63 -21.59 19.81
CA HIS A 366 35.73 -22.77 19.69
C HIS A 366 35.38 -23.46 21.03
N LYS A 367 34.38 -24.38 20.97
CA LYS A 367 33.93 -25.41 21.95
C LYS A 367 32.85 -24.98 22.96
N ASP A 368 31.85 -25.79 23.36
CA ASP A 368 31.51 -27.20 23.05
C ASP A 368 29.97 -27.48 23.14
N PHE A 369 29.55 -28.72 22.84
CA PHE A 369 28.17 -29.24 22.68
C PHE A 369 27.22 -29.19 23.90
N SER A 370 25.91 -29.12 23.63
CA SER A 370 24.92 -30.08 24.18
C SER A 370 23.72 -30.27 23.25
N VAL A 371 23.20 -31.50 23.18
CA VAL A 371 22.00 -31.88 22.39
C VAL A 371 20.80 -31.99 23.33
N ASP A 372 19.65 -31.47 22.93
CA ASP A 372 18.37 -31.97 23.44
C ASP A 372 17.34 -32.09 22.30
N ALA A 373 16.47 -33.08 22.40
CA ALA A 373 15.67 -33.59 21.28
C ALA A 373 14.17 -33.46 21.57
N SER A 374 13.49 -32.58 20.84
CA SER A 374 12.03 -32.61 20.71
C SER A 374 11.59 -32.30 19.27
N ASN A 375 10.76 -33.19 18.73
CA ASN A 375 10.33 -33.16 17.33
C ASN A 375 9.41 -31.96 17.03
N THR A 376 9.82 -31.07 16.12
CA THR A 376 8.90 -30.38 15.20
C THR A 376 9.58 -30.18 13.84
N PHE A 377 8.82 -30.33 12.75
CA PHE A 377 9.34 -30.26 11.38
C PHE A 377 9.87 -28.86 11.03
N GLY A 378 11.20 -28.71 10.94
CA GLY A 378 11.85 -27.53 10.36
C GLY A 378 12.10 -27.70 8.85
N PRO A 379 11.99 -26.63 8.03
CA PRO A 379 12.48 -26.66 6.65
C PRO A 379 14.02 -26.69 6.64
N PRO A 380 14.67 -27.35 5.64
CA PRO A 380 16.14 -27.39 5.57
C PRO A 380 16.75 -26.02 5.28
N GLU A 381 17.90 -25.76 5.89
CA GLU A 381 18.68 -24.55 5.70
C GLU A 381 19.23 -24.42 4.26
N VAL A 382 18.66 -23.51 3.48
CA VAL A 382 19.33 -22.90 2.31
C VAL A 382 19.82 -21.49 2.70
N THR A 383 20.51 -21.42 3.84
CA THR A 383 21.05 -20.22 4.49
C THR A 383 22.54 -20.06 4.20
N GLY A 384 22.91 -20.12 2.92
CA GLY A 384 24.23 -19.65 2.49
C GLY A 384 24.41 -18.17 2.88
N ARG A 385 25.65 -17.76 3.24
CA ARG A 385 26.02 -16.39 3.67
C ARG A 385 25.52 -15.26 2.76
N TYR A 386 25.17 -15.58 1.52
CA TYR A 386 24.74 -14.65 0.48
C TYR A 386 23.30 -14.91 -0.01
N SER A 387 22.49 -15.70 0.70
CA SER A 387 21.10 -16.01 0.33
C SER A 387 20.18 -14.83 0.63
N ALA A 388 19.56 -14.27 -0.40
CA ALA A 388 18.59 -13.17 -0.25
C ALA A 388 17.15 -13.66 -0.02
N ILE A 389 16.89 -14.95 -0.29
CA ILE A 389 15.58 -15.59 -0.13
C ILE A 389 15.29 -15.82 1.35
N LYS A 390 14.06 -15.53 1.78
CA LYS A 390 13.57 -15.88 3.12
C LYS A 390 12.40 -16.85 2.98
N PHE A 391 12.50 -18.00 3.65
CA PHE A 391 11.40 -18.95 3.81
C PHE A 391 10.70 -18.65 5.14
N HIS A 392 9.38 -18.64 5.12
CA HIS A 392 8.56 -18.23 6.26
C HIS A 392 7.74 -19.40 6.79
N ARG A 393 7.28 -19.26 8.03
CA ARG A 393 6.20 -20.09 8.59
C ARG A 393 4.91 -19.26 8.55
N SER A 394 3.82 -19.88 8.12
CA SER A 394 2.48 -19.30 8.20
C SER A 394 1.75 -19.85 9.43
N SER A 395 0.92 -19.03 10.06
CA SER A 395 -0.07 -19.48 11.05
C SER A 395 -1.36 -20.01 10.41
N ASP A 396 -1.57 -19.79 9.11
CA ASP A 396 -2.68 -20.38 8.35
C ASP A 396 -2.33 -21.82 7.94
N GLU A 397 -3.06 -22.78 8.49
CA GLU A 397 -2.91 -24.22 8.21
C GLU A 397 -3.13 -24.57 6.72
N LYS A 398 -3.88 -23.76 5.97
CA LYS A 398 -4.07 -23.96 4.53
C LYS A 398 -2.84 -23.56 3.71
N CYS A 399 -1.88 -22.84 4.30
CA CYS A 399 -0.67 -22.38 3.64
C CYS A 399 0.42 -23.48 3.62
N VAL A 400 0.57 -24.11 2.46
CA VAL A 400 1.52 -25.22 2.26
C VAL A 400 2.94 -24.75 2.00
N ALA A 401 3.14 -23.54 1.49
CA ALA A 401 4.46 -22.94 1.33
C ALA A 401 4.39 -21.41 1.34
N PHE A 402 5.42 -20.77 1.88
CA PHE A 402 5.51 -19.32 1.97
C PHE A 402 6.97 -18.87 1.94
N ALA A 403 7.31 -18.02 0.98
CA ALA A 403 8.63 -17.42 0.83
C ALA A 403 8.54 -15.93 0.46
N SER A 404 9.63 -15.18 0.63
CA SER A 404 9.77 -13.85 0.07
C SER A 404 11.17 -13.61 -0.49
N ALA A 405 11.25 -12.81 -1.54
CA ALA A 405 12.49 -12.42 -2.20
C ALA A 405 12.57 -10.88 -2.33
N PRO A 406 13.75 -10.28 -2.19
CA PRO A 406 13.94 -8.84 -2.37
C PRO A 406 13.99 -8.47 -3.85
N SER A 407 13.73 -7.20 -4.12
CA SER A 407 14.04 -6.59 -5.41
C SER A 407 15.54 -6.36 -5.56
N ASN A 408 15.99 -6.10 -6.79
CA ASN A 408 17.36 -5.72 -7.11
C ASN A 408 17.38 -4.58 -8.12
N ILE A 409 18.35 -3.67 -8.00
CA ILE A 409 18.57 -2.57 -8.94
C ILE A 409 19.88 -2.78 -9.70
N ALA A 410 19.82 -2.76 -11.03
CA ALA A 410 20.98 -3.03 -11.88
C ALA A 410 21.94 -1.82 -11.93
N LEU A 411 23.22 -2.05 -11.68
CA LEU A 411 24.31 -1.10 -11.94
C LEU A 411 24.83 -1.28 -13.36
N ILE A 412 25.07 -2.52 -13.79
CA ILE A 412 25.29 -2.90 -15.20
C ILE A 412 24.01 -3.53 -15.73
N LYS A 413 23.47 -2.97 -16.81
CA LYS A 413 22.12 -3.26 -17.31
C LYS A 413 22.08 -4.52 -18.15
N TYR A 414 21.26 -5.47 -17.74
CA TYR A 414 20.77 -6.54 -18.61
C TYR A 414 19.90 -5.89 -19.71
N MET A 415 20.30 -5.97 -20.98
CA MET A 415 19.53 -5.42 -22.11
C MET A 415 19.66 -6.29 -23.36
N GLY A 416 18.52 -6.63 -23.97
CA GLY A 416 18.43 -7.70 -24.95
C GLY A 416 18.34 -9.09 -24.30
N LYS A 417 17.64 -10.02 -24.96
CA LYS A 417 17.48 -11.41 -24.49
C LYS A 417 17.22 -12.40 -25.63
N THR A 418 17.37 -13.68 -25.36
CA THR A 418 16.79 -14.78 -26.15
C THR A 418 15.34 -15.05 -25.75
N ASP A 419 14.62 -15.88 -26.51
CA ASP A 419 13.27 -16.33 -26.15
C ASP A 419 13.21 -17.07 -24.80
N THR A 420 14.32 -17.67 -24.37
CA THR A 420 14.48 -18.38 -23.09
C THR A 420 14.97 -17.49 -21.93
N ASN A 421 14.91 -16.16 -22.08
CA ASN A 421 15.42 -15.18 -21.10
C ASN A 421 16.92 -15.32 -20.77
N VAL A 422 17.73 -15.95 -21.64
CA VAL A 422 19.20 -15.91 -21.56
C VAL A 422 19.67 -14.49 -21.96
N PRO A 423 20.63 -13.89 -21.25
CA PRO A 423 20.98 -12.50 -21.48
C PRO A 423 21.96 -12.38 -22.65
N THR A 424 21.89 -11.26 -23.38
CA THR A 424 22.86 -10.93 -24.43
C THR A 424 24.11 -10.24 -23.92
N ASN A 425 24.15 -9.89 -22.63
CA ASN A 425 25.30 -9.27 -21.97
C ASN A 425 25.29 -9.55 -20.45
N PRO A 426 26.44 -9.55 -19.75
CA PRO A 426 26.45 -9.68 -18.30
C PRO A 426 25.86 -8.45 -17.63
N SER A 427 25.29 -8.64 -16.44
CA SER A 427 24.66 -7.62 -15.62
C SER A 427 25.04 -7.75 -14.15
N PHE A 428 25.00 -6.64 -13.42
CA PHE A 428 25.40 -6.57 -12.02
C PHE A 428 24.37 -5.74 -11.27
N SER A 429 23.90 -6.19 -10.11
CA SER A 429 22.86 -5.49 -9.34
C SER A 429 23.14 -5.46 -7.85
N VAL A 430 22.68 -4.38 -7.20
CA VAL A 430 22.54 -4.27 -5.75
C VAL A 430 21.20 -4.88 -5.34
N THR A 431 21.20 -5.73 -4.32
CA THR A 431 19.98 -6.27 -3.75
C THR A 431 19.40 -5.31 -2.72
N LEU A 432 18.07 -5.16 -2.73
CA LEU A 432 17.33 -4.17 -1.93
C LEU A 432 16.56 -4.92 -0.82
N PRO A 433 17.20 -5.30 0.31
CA PRO A 433 16.66 -6.28 1.25
C PRO A 433 15.33 -5.86 1.90
N SER A 434 15.09 -4.56 2.04
CA SER A 434 13.85 -3.99 2.59
C SER A 434 12.66 -3.98 1.62
N PHE A 435 12.89 -4.13 0.31
CA PHE A 435 11.85 -4.09 -0.73
C PHE A 435 11.58 -5.52 -1.21
N ARG A 436 10.58 -6.20 -0.64
CA ARG A 436 10.35 -7.63 -0.83
C ARG A 436 8.98 -7.94 -1.43
N THR A 437 8.96 -8.92 -2.33
CA THR A 437 7.73 -9.63 -2.72
C THR A 437 7.59 -10.88 -1.89
N TYR A 438 6.39 -11.09 -1.37
CA TYR A 438 5.95 -12.23 -0.60
C TYR A 438 5.06 -13.11 -1.49
N CYS A 439 5.28 -14.42 -1.46
CA CYS A 439 4.51 -15.41 -2.21
C CYS A 439 4.15 -16.59 -1.31
N ALA A 440 2.85 -16.74 -1.03
CA ALA A 440 2.28 -17.86 -0.32
C ALA A 440 1.52 -18.78 -1.28
N ILE A 441 1.51 -20.07 -1.00
CA ILE A 441 0.82 -21.11 -1.74
C ILE A 441 -0.11 -21.81 -0.76
N THR A 442 -1.40 -21.87 -1.08
CA THR A 442 -2.43 -22.55 -0.28
C THR A 442 -3.09 -23.67 -1.09
N HIS A 443 -3.66 -24.66 -0.40
CA HIS A 443 -4.53 -25.64 -1.05
C HIS A 443 -5.80 -24.97 -1.59
N TYR A 444 -6.21 -25.35 -2.80
CA TYR A 444 -7.46 -24.86 -3.40
C TYR A 444 -8.63 -25.82 -3.14
N GLU A 445 -9.53 -25.43 -2.25
CA GLU A 445 -10.82 -26.10 -2.04
C GLU A 445 -11.87 -25.49 -2.99
N ALA A 446 -12.40 -26.30 -3.91
CA ALA A 446 -13.45 -25.86 -4.82
C ALA A 446 -14.80 -25.74 -4.08
N GLN A 447 -15.30 -24.51 -3.91
CA GLN A 447 -16.70 -24.31 -3.54
C GLN A 447 -17.62 -24.83 -4.66
N GLN A 448 -18.60 -25.66 -4.30
CA GLN A 448 -19.54 -26.32 -5.21
C GLN A 448 -20.61 -25.36 -5.77
N SER A 449 -20.24 -24.30 -6.48
CA SER A 449 -21.22 -23.38 -7.09
C SER A 449 -20.70 -22.52 -8.25
N ALA A 450 -19.84 -23.05 -9.13
CA ALA A 450 -19.55 -22.39 -10.41
C ALA A 450 -19.25 -23.39 -11.53
N ARG A 451 -19.95 -23.26 -12.67
CA ARG A 451 -19.50 -23.82 -13.94
C ARG A 451 -18.33 -22.96 -14.41
N VAL A 452 -17.12 -23.51 -14.42
CA VAL A 452 -15.91 -22.85 -14.92
C VAL A 452 -15.14 -23.86 -15.77
N ASP A 453 -14.60 -23.41 -16.90
CA ASP A 453 -13.90 -24.27 -17.85
C ASP A 453 -12.80 -25.12 -17.18
N GLU A 454 -12.76 -26.41 -17.52
CA GLU A 454 -11.96 -27.44 -16.85
C GLU A 454 -10.45 -27.17 -16.85
N ILE A 455 -9.98 -26.33 -17.79
CA ILE A 455 -8.57 -25.90 -17.93
C ILE A 455 -8.11 -24.97 -16.77
N SER A 456 -9.03 -24.45 -15.95
CA SER A 456 -8.77 -23.44 -14.92
C SER A 456 -8.51 -23.96 -13.49
N LEU A 457 -8.56 -25.28 -13.26
CA LEU A 457 -8.66 -25.87 -11.92
C LEU A 457 -7.34 -26.19 -11.21
N GLU A 458 -6.19 -26.15 -11.90
CA GLU A 458 -4.90 -26.56 -11.31
C GLU A 458 -4.17 -25.47 -10.51
N ALA A 459 -4.40 -24.21 -10.85
CA ALA A 459 -3.68 -23.06 -10.29
C ALA A 459 -4.50 -21.77 -10.46
N ARG A 460 -4.75 -21.05 -9.37
CA ARG A 460 -5.35 -19.70 -9.37
C ARG A 460 -4.42 -18.69 -8.70
N TRP A 461 -4.53 -17.41 -9.09
CA TRP A 461 -3.77 -16.32 -8.47
C TRP A 461 -4.71 -15.25 -7.89
N SER A 462 -4.34 -14.74 -6.71
CA SER A 462 -5.03 -13.65 -6.00
C SER A 462 -4.00 -12.77 -5.25
N PRO A 463 -4.33 -11.51 -4.91
CA PRO A 463 -3.50 -10.69 -4.04
C PRO A 463 -3.40 -11.27 -2.62
N LEU A 464 -2.23 -11.14 -1.99
CA LEU A 464 -2.01 -11.48 -0.58
C LEU A 464 -2.30 -10.24 0.28
N LEU A 465 -3.49 -10.20 0.89
CA LEU A 465 -4.01 -8.98 1.54
C LEU A 465 -3.35 -8.66 2.90
N ALA A 466 -2.87 -9.67 3.61
CA ALA A 466 -2.15 -9.54 4.87
C ALA A 466 -1.21 -10.74 5.06
N ILE A 467 -0.16 -10.57 5.86
CA ILE A 467 0.66 -11.67 6.37
C ILE A 467 0.76 -11.52 7.88
N TYR A 468 0.40 -12.59 8.58
CA TYR A 468 0.81 -12.84 9.94
C TYR A 468 1.96 -13.84 9.88
N PHE A 469 3.15 -13.41 10.29
CA PHE A 469 4.23 -14.36 10.56
C PHE A 469 3.94 -15.02 11.92
N GLY A 470 4.68 -16.10 12.24
CA GLY A 470 4.67 -16.64 13.60
C GLY A 470 5.04 -15.57 14.64
N SER A 471 4.68 -15.80 15.91
CA SER A 471 4.71 -14.81 17.01
C SER A 471 6.03 -14.07 17.27
N ALA A 472 7.13 -14.46 16.62
CA ALA A 472 8.45 -13.82 16.72
C ALA A 472 8.76 -12.77 15.63
N GLU A 473 8.04 -12.74 14.50
CA GLU A 473 8.42 -11.96 13.30
C GLU A 473 7.50 -10.75 13.01
N GLY A 474 6.41 -10.58 13.78
CA GLY A 474 5.50 -9.43 13.70
C GLY A 474 4.57 -9.43 12.49
N SER A 475 4.10 -8.25 12.09
CA SER A 475 3.29 -8.04 10.87
C SER A 475 4.03 -7.13 9.89
N VAL A 476 3.91 -7.43 8.59
CA VAL A 476 4.47 -6.59 7.52
C VAL A 476 3.33 -5.90 6.79
N LYS A 477 3.41 -4.57 6.67
CA LYS A 477 2.48 -3.80 5.83
C LYS A 477 2.70 -4.18 4.37
N LEU A 478 1.63 -4.60 3.70
CA LEU A 478 1.65 -4.98 2.29
C LEU A 478 0.94 -3.93 1.44
N ALA A 479 1.52 -3.66 0.28
CA ALA A 479 0.82 -3.09 -0.85
C ALA A 479 0.14 -4.25 -1.61
N PRO A 480 -1.19 -4.25 -1.75
CA PRO A 480 -1.87 -5.22 -2.62
C PRO A 480 -1.36 -5.03 -4.05
N ILE A 481 -0.95 -6.13 -4.68
CA ILE A 481 -0.58 -6.14 -6.11
C ILE A 481 -1.83 -6.51 -6.89
N GLU A 482 -2.15 -5.75 -7.94
CA GLU A 482 -3.02 -6.24 -9.01
C GLU A 482 -2.16 -6.56 -10.25
N LEU A 483 -2.24 -7.81 -10.72
CA LEU A 483 -1.57 -8.24 -11.95
C LEU A 483 -2.55 -8.13 -13.11
N ASP A 484 -2.16 -7.42 -14.16
CA ASP A 484 -2.90 -7.45 -15.42
C ASP A 484 -2.97 -8.85 -16.03
N ARG A 485 -3.88 -9.03 -17.00
CA ARG A 485 -4.21 -10.34 -17.59
C ARG A 485 -2.96 -11.11 -18.06
N ASP A 486 -2.03 -10.43 -18.72
CA ASP A 486 -0.83 -11.04 -19.29
C ASP A 486 0.21 -11.35 -18.21
N SER A 487 0.39 -10.46 -17.24
CA SER A 487 1.27 -10.69 -16.09
C SER A 487 0.78 -11.85 -15.24
N LYS A 488 -0.53 -11.91 -14.96
CA LYS A 488 -1.21 -13.00 -14.24
C LYS A 488 -1.09 -14.33 -15.00
N LYS A 489 -1.29 -14.32 -16.33
CA LYS A 489 -1.10 -15.50 -17.19
C LYS A 489 0.35 -16.00 -17.12
N ARG A 490 1.34 -15.13 -17.35
CA ARG A 490 2.77 -15.49 -17.31
C ARG A 490 3.21 -16.04 -15.95
N PHE A 491 2.71 -15.46 -14.86
CA PHE A 491 3.01 -15.92 -13.49
C PHE A 491 2.43 -17.31 -13.22
N LEU A 492 1.18 -17.56 -13.63
CA LEU A 492 0.53 -18.88 -13.50
C LEU A 492 1.12 -19.94 -14.44
N ASP A 493 1.46 -19.59 -15.68
CA ASP A 493 2.11 -20.50 -16.62
C ASP A 493 3.49 -20.93 -16.11
N PHE A 494 4.25 -20.01 -15.52
CA PHE A 494 5.53 -20.33 -14.88
C PHE A 494 5.34 -21.23 -13.65
N PHE A 495 4.34 -20.98 -12.80
CA PHE A 495 4.00 -21.88 -11.69
C PHE A 495 3.63 -23.30 -12.20
N LYS A 496 2.86 -23.42 -13.29
CA LYS A 496 2.57 -24.71 -13.93
C LYS A 496 3.84 -25.41 -14.43
N ALA A 497 4.77 -24.67 -15.03
CA ALA A 497 6.07 -25.22 -15.45
C ALA A 497 6.90 -25.72 -14.26
N LEU A 498 6.91 -25.01 -13.13
CA LEU A 498 7.55 -25.47 -11.88
C LEU A 498 6.88 -26.73 -11.31
N LYS A 499 5.53 -26.78 -11.28
CA LYS A 499 4.78 -27.98 -10.88
C LYS A 499 5.15 -29.19 -11.75
N SER A 500 5.22 -29.02 -13.07
CA SER A 500 5.60 -30.07 -14.01
C SER A 500 7.04 -30.54 -13.77
N ARG A 501 8.00 -29.60 -13.70
CA ARG A 501 9.43 -29.87 -13.47
C ARG A 501 9.70 -30.66 -12.19
N TRP A 502 8.98 -30.35 -11.10
CA TRP A 502 9.15 -31.01 -9.80
C TRP A 502 8.05 -32.05 -9.48
N ASN A 503 7.23 -32.42 -10.46
CA ASN A 503 6.15 -33.41 -10.33
C ASN A 503 5.13 -33.14 -9.19
N ILE A 504 4.94 -31.86 -8.82
CA ILE A 504 4.07 -31.45 -7.70
C ILE A 504 2.60 -31.78 -8.00
N LYS A 505 1.96 -32.52 -7.11
CA LYS A 505 0.53 -32.89 -7.21
C LYS A 505 -0.37 -31.97 -6.38
N GLY A 506 -1.62 -31.83 -6.82
CA GLY A 506 -2.66 -31.03 -6.17
C GLY A 506 -3.00 -29.72 -6.90
N SER A 507 -4.15 -29.13 -6.54
CA SER A 507 -4.58 -27.81 -6.97
C SER A 507 -4.26 -26.76 -5.91
N PHE A 508 -3.77 -25.61 -6.35
CA PHE A 508 -3.24 -24.58 -5.44
C PHE A 508 -3.74 -23.18 -5.81
N GLN A 509 -3.87 -22.34 -4.80
CA GLN A 509 -4.00 -20.89 -4.95
C GLN A 509 -2.67 -20.24 -4.60
N ILE A 510 -2.24 -19.30 -5.44
CA ILE A 510 -1.01 -18.53 -5.32
C ILE A 510 -1.38 -17.13 -4.88
N LEU A 511 -0.88 -16.72 -3.72
CA LEU A 511 -1.13 -15.43 -3.11
C LEU A 511 0.18 -14.64 -3.14
N SER A 512 0.17 -13.41 -3.69
CA SER A 512 1.38 -12.57 -3.68
C SER A 512 1.11 -11.10 -3.36
N ALA A 513 2.04 -10.46 -2.66
CA ALA A 513 2.04 -9.03 -2.41
C ALA A 513 3.46 -8.48 -2.19
N ASN A 514 3.63 -7.17 -2.33
CA ASN A 514 4.87 -6.47 -2.06
C ASN A 514 4.75 -5.72 -0.72
N ASN A 515 5.85 -5.42 -0.04
CA ASN A 515 5.85 -4.37 1.01
C ASN A 515 6.21 -2.97 0.44
N PHE A 516 6.14 -2.82 -0.87
CA PHE A 516 6.44 -1.60 -1.62
C PHE A 516 5.47 -1.44 -2.80
N ALA A 517 5.20 -0.22 -3.24
CA ALA A 517 4.29 0.03 -4.36
C ALA A 517 4.82 -0.62 -5.66
N SER A 518 3.90 -1.22 -6.42
CA SER A 518 4.18 -1.68 -7.78
C SER A 518 4.59 -0.49 -8.68
N ASP A 519 5.35 -0.80 -9.73
CA ASP A 519 5.72 0.14 -10.81
C ASP A 519 6.60 1.35 -10.47
N CYS A 520 7.02 1.53 -9.21
CA CYS A 520 8.06 2.50 -8.76
C CYS A 520 9.48 2.30 -9.36
N GLY A 521 9.64 1.64 -10.50
CA GLY A 521 10.94 1.31 -11.12
C GLY A 521 11.68 0.13 -10.47
N LEU A 522 11.29 -0.26 -9.25
CA LEU A 522 11.93 -1.27 -8.38
C LEU A 522 11.77 -2.74 -8.84
N ALA A 523 11.97 -3.02 -10.13
CA ALA A 523 12.07 -4.35 -10.74
C ALA A 523 11.09 -5.42 -10.17
N SER A 524 9.83 -5.06 -9.90
CA SER A 524 8.87 -5.90 -9.14
C SER A 524 8.72 -7.33 -9.67
N SER A 525 8.80 -7.52 -11.00
CA SER A 525 8.78 -8.87 -11.60
C SER A 525 9.97 -9.76 -11.21
N ALA A 526 11.13 -9.19 -10.86
CA ALA A 526 12.30 -9.95 -10.42
C ALA A 526 12.04 -10.59 -9.06
N SER A 527 11.63 -9.79 -8.07
CA SER A 527 11.29 -10.26 -6.73
C SER A 527 10.07 -11.20 -6.75
N SER A 528 9.04 -10.91 -7.55
CA SER A 528 7.86 -11.78 -7.66
C SER A 528 8.20 -13.18 -8.18
N PHE A 529 8.97 -13.29 -9.26
CA PHE A 529 9.32 -14.59 -9.83
C PHE A 529 10.33 -15.34 -8.95
N ALA A 530 11.23 -14.65 -8.25
CA ALA A 530 12.13 -15.27 -7.27
C ALA A 530 11.34 -15.83 -6.06
N ALA A 531 10.40 -15.05 -5.51
CA ALA A 531 9.54 -15.49 -4.41
C ALA A 531 8.65 -16.69 -4.82
N LEU A 532 8.10 -16.69 -6.04
CA LEU A 532 7.33 -17.82 -6.57
C LEU A 532 8.18 -19.09 -6.73
N THR A 533 9.39 -18.97 -7.31
CA THR A 533 10.32 -20.10 -7.44
C THR A 533 10.66 -20.67 -6.05
N ALA A 534 10.97 -19.81 -5.08
CA ALA A 534 11.29 -20.23 -3.71
C ALA A 534 10.10 -20.92 -3.02
N ALA A 535 8.90 -20.32 -3.03
CA ALA A 535 7.72 -20.92 -2.41
C ALA A 535 7.34 -22.26 -3.08
N THR A 536 7.46 -22.34 -4.41
CA THR A 536 7.17 -23.58 -5.15
C THR A 536 8.22 -24.66 -4.88
N TYR A 537 9.49 -24.28 -4.70
CA TYR A 537 10.56 -25.20 -4.27
C TYR A 537 10.31 -25.72 -2.85
N GLN A 538 9.90 -24.86 -1.91
CA GLN A 538 9.54 -25.28 -0.56
C GLN A 538 8.37 -26.29 -0.56
N LEU A 539 7.37 -26.10 -1.43
CA LEU A 539 6.30 -27.07 -1.67
C LEU A 539 6.83 -28.37 -2.30
N ALA A 540 7.74 -28.29 -3.27
CA ALA A 540 8.38 -29.45 -3.88
C ALA A 540 9.14 -30.30 -2.85
N LYS A 541 9.94 -29.68 -1.97
CA LYS A 541 10.64 -30.38 -0.87
C LYS A 541 9.69 -31.08 0.09
N LYS A 542 8.50 -30.51 0.36
CA LYS A 542 7.48 -31.17 1.19
C LYS A 542 6.91 -32.44 0.55
N GLN A 543 6.79 -32.50 -0.77
CA GLN A 543 6.31 -33.70 -1.49
C GLN A 543 7.44 -34.67 -1.85
N ASN A 544 8.67 -34.18 -2.02
CA ASN A 544 9.88 -34.97 -2.27
C ASN A 544 11.04 -34.46 -1.40
N PRO A 545 11.21 -35.00 -0.17
CA PRO A 545 12.28 -34.58 0.74
C PRO A 545 13.71 -34.80 0.23
N GLN A 546 13.90 -35.59 -0.83
CA GLN A 546 15.21 -35.82 -1.47
C GLN A 546 15.55 -34.78 -2.55
N LEU A 547 14.66 -33.83 -2.83
CA LEU A 547 14.92 -32.75 -3.79
C LEU A 547 15.81 -31.67 -3.14
N GLU A 548 17.10 -31.73 -3.44
CA GLU A 548 18.06 -30.68 -3.13
C GLU A 548 18.48 -29.93 -4.39
N LEU A 549 18.49 -28.60 -4.31
CA LEU A 549 18.94 -27.67 -5.36
C LEU A 549 19.73 -26.53 -4.71
N SER A 550 20.82 -26.12 -5.35
CA SER A 550 21.60 -24.94 -5.00
C SER A 550 20.83 -23.63 -5.28
N LEU A 551 21.31 -22.52 -4.70
CA LEU A 551 20.75 -21.19 -4.98
C LEU A 551 20.96 -20.80 -6.44
N GLU A 552 22.08 -21.19 -7.04
CA GLU A 552 22.43 -21.00 -8.44
C GLU A 552 21.46 -21.75 -9.38
N GLU A 553 21.09 -22.99 -9.05
CA GLU A 553 20.07 -23.75 -9.78
C GLU A 553 18.67 -23.12 -9.65
N LEU A 554 18.28 -22.73 -8.43
CA LEU A 554 16.99 -22.04 -8.21
C LEU A 554 16.94 -20.68 -8.93
N ALA A 555 18.03 -19.93 -8.94
CA ALA A 555 18.16 -18.68 -9.68
C ALA A 555 18.06 -18.92 -11.20
N SER A 556 18.75 -19.95 -11.72
CA SER A 556 18.69 -20.37 -13.13
C SER A 556 17.28 -20.78 -13.57
N ILE A 557 16.55 -21.50 -12.71
CA ILE A 557 15.14 -21.85 -12.92
C ILE A 557 14.25 -20.59 -12.88
N SER A 558 14.49 -19.66 -11.96
CA SER A 558 13.70 -18.43 -11.85
C SER A 558 13.84 -17.52 -13.07
N ARG A 559 15.05 -17.44 -13.65
CA ARG A 559 15.37 -16.72 -14.91
C ARG A 559 14.40 -17.08 -16.04
N GLU A 560 14.03 -18.35 -16.17
CA GLU A 560 13.11 -18.82 -17.20
C GLU A 560 11.76 -18.10 -17.13
N GLY A 561 11.25 -17.86 -15.91
CA GLY A 561 10.04 -17.10 -15.68
C GLY A 561 10.24 -15.60 -15.88
N SER A 562 11.31 -15.01 -15.33
CA SER A 562 11.71 -13.62 -15.60
C SER A 562 13.22 -13.44 -15.48
N GLY A 563 13.89 -13.01 -16.56
CA GLY A 563 15.36 -12.99 -16.63
C GLY A 563 16.06 -12.40 -15.41
N SER A 564 15.65 -11.21 -14.96
CA SER A 564 16.26 -10.50 -13.81
C SER A 564 15.94 -11.09 -12.42
N SER A 565 15.04 -12.07 -12.29
CA SER A 565 14.72 -12.68 -10.99
C SER A 565 15.85 -13.53 -10.43
N CYS A 566 16.71 -14.08 -11.30
CA CYS A 566 17.88 -14.86 -10.86
C CYS A 566 18.81 -14.05 -9.93
N ARG A 567 18.89 -12.72 -10.13
CA ARG A 567 19.69 -11.83 -9.28
C ARG A 567 19.07 -11.58 -7.90
N SER A 568 17.76 -11.76 -7.74
CA SER A 568 17.05 -11.64 -6.45
C SER A 568 17.27 -12.83 -5.50
N PHE A 569 18.10 -13.81 -5.88
CA PHE A 569 18.51 -14.91 -4.99
C PHE A 569 19.73 -14.57 -4.13
N PHE A 570 20.50 -13.55 -4.50
CA PHE A 570 21.80 -13.25 -3.91
C PHE A 570 21.85 -11.86 -3.28
N GLU A 571 22.49 -11.73 -2.13
CA GLU A 571 22.80 -10.46 -1.46
C GLU A 571 24.25 -10.46 -0.96
N PRO A 572 24.93 -9.31 -0.80
CA PRO A 572 24.48 -7.93 -1.06
C PRO A 572 24.40 -7.56 -2.54
N PHE A 573 25.16 -8.25 -3.39
CA PHE A 573 25.24 -8.03 -4.83
C PHE A 573 25.05 -9.34 -5.58
N SER A 574 24.50 -9.23 -6.79
CA SER A 574 24.46 -10.35 -7.74
C SER A 574 25.13 -9.96 -9.05
N LEU A 575 26.05 -10.80 -9.48
CA LEU A 575 26.58 -10.83 -10.84
C LEU A 575 25.82 -11.91 -11.61
N TRP A 576 25.23 -11.54 -12.73
CA TRP A 576 24.61 -12.46 -13.68
C TRP A 576 25.31 -12.36 -15.02
N ASP A 577 26.03 -13.41 -15.40
CA ASP A 577 26.69 -13.55 -16.69
C ASP A 577 25.82 -14.37 -17.67
N GLU A 578 26.43 -14.85 -18.76
CA GLU A 578 25.75 -15.62 -19.79
C GLU A 578 25.15 -16.94 -19.26
N TYR A 579 25.77 -17.53 -18.24
CA TYR A 579 25.45 -18.87 -17.76
C TYR A 579 24.60 -18.84 -16.49
N SER A 580 25.02 -18.10 -15.46
CA SER A 580 24.38 -18.12 -14.14
C SER A 580 24.41 -16.77 -13.42
N ALA A 581 23.50 -16.62 -12.45
CA ALA A 581 23.60 -15.61 -11.42
C ALA A 581 24.34 -16.19 -10.22
N ARG A 582 25.20 -15.38 -9.59
CA ARG A 582 26.04 -15.74 -8.44
C ARG A 582 26.22 -14.52 -7.53
N PRO A 583 26.58 -14.71 -6.25
CA PRO A 583 26.86 -13.59 -5.37
C PRO A 583 28.18 -12.92 -5.75
N ALA A 584 28.31 -11.64 -5.41
CA ALA A 584 29.58 -10.92 -5.43
C ALA A 584 29.80 -10.24 -4.07
N ASP A 585 30.97 -10.44 -3.48
CA ASP A 585 31.37 -9.70 -2.28
C ASP A 585 32.27 -8.54 -2.71
N LEU A 586 31.93 -7.33 -2.25
CA LEU A 586 32.62 -6.08 -2.57
C LEU A 586 32.76 -5.24 -1.31
N PRO A 587 33.81 -4.41 -1.18
CA PRO A 587 34.10 -3.58 -0.01
C PRO A 587 33.17 -2.36 0.12
N VAL A 588 31.94 -2.45 -0.37
CA VAL A 588 30.92 -1.39 -0.41
C VAL A 588 29.56 -1.92 0.03
N ARG A 589 28.77 -1.03 0.61
CA ARG A 589 27.32 -1.14 0.78
C ARG A 589 26.73 0.20 0.34
N PHE A 590 25.50 0.17 -0.15
CA PHE A 590 24.81 1.38 -0.62
C PHE A 590 23.56 1.63 0.20
N ARG A 591 23.41 2.85 0.71
CA ARG A 591 22.07 3.38 1.00
C ARG A 591 21.38 3.65 -0.33
N HIS A 592 20.12 3.25 -0.44
CA HIS A 592 19.32 3.37 -1.66
C HIS A 592 18.11 4.26 -1.40
N GLU A 593 17.87 5.19 -2.32
CA GLU A 593 16.70 6.06 -2.36
C GLU A 593 16.12 6.05 -3.80
N VAL A 594 14.85 6.44 -3.95
CA VAL A 594 14.21 6.58 -5.26
C VAL A 594 13.46 7.91 -5.35
N ILE A 595 13.71 8.67 -6.42
CA ILE A 595 12.88 9.79 -6.81
C ILE A 595 11.74 9.23 -7.65
N LEU A 596 10.52 9.29 -7.10
CA LEU A 596 9.30 9.00 -7.83
C LEU A 596 8.94 10.22 -8.69
N VAL A 597 9.12 10.07 -10.00
CA VAL A 597 8.89 11.09 -11.02
C VAL A 597 7.51 10.93 -11.64
N ASP A 598 7.14 9.67 -11.91
CA ASP A 598 5.94 9.24 -12.63
C ASP A 598 5.60 7.80 -12.20
N ASP A 599 4.34 7.56 -11.86
CA ASP A 599 3.76 6.27 -11.45
C ASP A 599 2.81 5.69 -12.52
N SER A 600 2.67 6.37 -13.67
CA SER A 600 1.83 5.91 -14.78
C SER A 600 2.29 4.57 -15.36
N LYS A 601 1.33 3.83 -15.92
CA LYS A 601 1.60 2.52 -16.51
C LYS A 601 2.52 2.65 -17.72
N LYS A 602 3.64 1.91 -17.68
CA LYS A 602 4.65 1.87 -18.74
C LYS A 602 4.03 1.59 -20.11
N THR A 603 4.25 2.50 -21.06
CA THR A 603 3.81 2.39 -22.47
C THR A 603 4.35 1.14 -23.16
N VAL A 604 5.59 0.76 -22.85
CA VAL A 604 6.24 -0.48 -23.31
C VAL A 604 6.63 -1.31 -22.09
N SER A 605 6.18 -2.56 -22.01
CA SER A 605 6.59 -3.47 -20.93
C SER A 605 8.07 -3.81 -21.00
N SER A 606 8.73 -4.08 -19.87
CA SER A 606 10.15 -4.43 -19.86
C SER A 606 10.45 -5.67 -20.71
N SER A 607 9.56 -6.67 -20.75
CA SER A 607 9.75 -7.87 -21.59
C SER A 607 9.75 -7.55 -23.08
N GLU A 608 8.93 -6.60 -23.50
CA GLU A 608 8.87 -6.10 -24.88
C GLU A 608 10.08 -5.20 -25.18
N ALA A 609 10.49 -4.34 -24.25
CA ALA A 609 11.70 -3.54 -24.37
C ALA A 609 12.93 -4.43 -24.64
N HIS A 610 13.12 -5.52 -23.90
CA HIS A 610 14.21 -6.48 -24.13
C HIS A 610 14.19 -7.15 -25.51
N LYS A 611 13.02 -7.29 -26.15
CA LYS A 611 12.94 -7.77 -27.54
C LYS A 611 13.31 -6.65 -28.50
N ARG A 612 12.69 -5.48 -28.31
CA ARG A 612 12.76 -4.36 -29.24
C ARG A 612 14.13 -3.70 -29.32
N VAL A 613 14.86 -3.58 -28.22
CA VAL A 613 16.24 -3.02 -28.22
C VAL A 613 17.19 -3.74 -29.18
N ARG A 614 16.93 -5.00 -29.54
CA ARG A 614 17.73 -5.75 -30.52
C ARG A 614 17.70 -5.16 -31.93
N SER A 615 16.74 -4.30 -32.23
CA SER A 615 16.63 -3.57 -33.50
C SER A 615 17.41 -2.24 -33.53
N SER A 616 17.94 -1.80 -32.38
CA SER A 616 18.76 -0.58 -32.31
C SER A 616 20.11 -0.77 -32.98
N LEU A 617 20.55 0.22 -33.76
CA LEU A 617 21.91 0.28 -34.31
C LEU A 617 22.98 0.33 -33.20
N LEU A 618 22.64 0.83 -32.02
CA LEU A 618 23.54 0.84 -30.85
C LEU A 618 23.57 -0.51 -30.12
N PHE A 619 22.72 -1.48 -30.48
CA PHE A 619 22.74 -2.82 -29.88
C PHE A 619 24.00 -3.60 -30.27
N GLU A 620 24.56 -3.33 -31.46
CA GLU A 620 25.86 -3.87 -31.84
C GLU A 620 26.96 -3.41 -30.87
N GLY A 621 27.83 -4.33 -30.48
CA GLY A 621 28.88 -4.10 -29.48
C GLY A 621 28.39 -3.87 -28.05
N ARG A 622 27.08 -3.93 -27.75
CA ARG A 622 26.54 -3.71 -26.39
C ARG A 622 27.14 -4.69 -25.36
N ASP A 623 27.30 -5.97 -25.73
CA ASP A 623 27.94 -6.97 -24.86
C ASP A 623 29.37 -6.56 -24.47
N LEU A 624 30.19 -6.16 -25.45
CA LEU A 624 31.55 -5.70 -25.20
C LEU A 624 31.59 -4.45 -24.31
N ARG A 625 30.67 -3.48 -24.52
CA ARG A 625 30.54 -2.29 -23.65
C ARG A 625 30.16 -2.67 -22.22
N ALA A 626 29.23 -3.59 -22.05
CA ALA A 626 28.78 -4.08 -20.73
C ALA A 626 29.89 -4.85 -20.00
N ARG A 627 30.61 -5.76 -20.69
CA ARG A 627 31.76 -6.50 -20.15
C ARG A 627 32.87 -5.55 -19.68
N ARG A 628 33.21 -4.54 -20.48
CA ARG A 628 34.20 -3.51 -20.09
C ARG A 628 33.73 -2.73 -18.86
N ARG A 629 32.53 -2.15 -18.91
CA ARG A 629 31.98 -1.39 -17.76
C ARG A 629 31.82 -2.22 -16.49
N LEU A 630 31.58 -3.53 -16.60
CA LEU A 630 31.59 -4.42 -15.44
C LEU A 630 33.00 -4.52 -14.82
N ALA A 631 34.04 -4.71 -15.63
CA ALA A 631 35.42 -4.71 -15.15
C ALA A 631 35.79 -3.35 -14.52
N ASP A 632 35.47 -2.26 -15.21
CA ASP A 632 35.68 -0.89 -14.74
C ASP A 632 34.94 -0.62 -13.42
N LEU A 633 33.68 -1.06 -13.29
CA LEU A 633 32.86 -0.91 -12.07
C LEU A 633 33.51 -1.61 -10.87
N LEU A 634 33.96 -2.85 -11.08
CA LEU A 634 34.62 -3.64 -10.04
C LEU A 634 35.94 -2.97 -9.61
N SER A 635 36.78 -2.50 -10.53
CA SER A 635 38.02 -1.80 -10.18
C SER A 635 37.76 -0.47 -9.46
N THR A 636 36.78 0.30 -9.94
CA THR A 636 36.40 1.61 -9.37
C THR A 636 35.92 1.48 -7.92
N ILE A 637 35.10 0.46 -7.63
CA ILE A 637 34.62 0.18 -6.27
C ILE A 637 35.77 -0.18 -5.31
N HIS A 638 36.81 -0.88 -5.78
CA HIS A 638 38.00 -1.16 -4.97
C HIS A 638 38.86 0.08 -4.75
N ALA A 639 38.98 0.96 -5.76
CA ALA A 639 39.68 2.24 -5.66
C ALA A 639 38.94 3.28 -4.80
N LYS A 640 37.62 3.11 -4.61
CA LYS A 640 36.70 4.07 -3.97
C LYS A 640 36.65 5.43 -4.67
N ASP A 641 36.89 5.46 -5.99
CA ASP A 641 36.77 6.67 -6.81
C ASP A 641 35.29 6.93 -7.11
N GLU A 642 34.65 7.78 -6.30
CA GLU A 642 33.23 8.10 -6.44
C GLU A 642 32.91 8.86 -7.73
N ARG A 643 33.83 9.67 -8.26
CA ARG A 643 33.60 10.43 -9.49
C ARG A 643 33.61 9.50 -10.70
N GLN A 644 34.61 8.63 -10.79
CA GLN A 644 34.65 7.58 -11.81
C GLN A 644 33.44 6.64 -11.70
N LEU A 645 32.99 6.33 -10.47
CA LEU A 645 31.81 5.51 -10.24
C LEU A 645 30.53 6.20 -10.71
N PHE A 646 30.39 7.50 -10.46
CA PHE A 646 29.29 8.31 -10.98
C PHE A 646 29.30 8.34 -12.51
N ASP A 647 30.41 8.73 -13.14
CA ASP A 647 30.51 8.89 -14.60
C ASP A 647 30.28 7.55 -15.33
N LEU A 648 30.70 6.43 -14.73
CA LEU A 648 30.43 5.07 -15.23
C LEU A 648 28.96 4.70 -15.16
N LEU A 649 28.34 4.80 -13.97
CA LEU A 649 26.93 4.43 -13.77
C LEU A 649 26.00 5.33 -14.58
N TRP A 650 26.33 6.61 -14.68
CA TRP A 650 25.66 7.59 -15.54
C TRP A 650 25.69 7.14 -17.00
N SER A 651 26.87 6.83 -17.52
CA SER A 651 27.05 6.38 -18.90
C SER A 651 26.36 5.03 -19.19
N GLU A 652 26.23 4.17 -18.18
CA GLU A 652 25.64 2.84 -18.31
C GLU A 652 24.10 2.87 -18.37
N PHE A 653 23.43 3.68 -17.53
CA PHE A 653 21.98 3.85 -17.69
C PHE A 653 21.64 4.65 -18.95
N TRP A 654 22.43 5.65 -19.34
CA TRP A 654 22.22 6.37 -20.60
C TRP A 654 22.40 5.49 -21.85
N ASP A 655 23.37 4.57 -21.88
CA ASP A 655 23.51 3.58 -22.97
C ASP A 655 22.25 2.70 -23.08
N MET A 656 21.67 2.27 -21.95
CA MET A 656 20.39 1.55 -21.93
C MET A 656 19.24 2.40 -22.49
N HIS A 657 19.09 3.66 -22.06
CA HIS A 657 17.99 4.50 -22.55
C HIS A 657 18.17 4.87 -24.03
N ALA A 658 19.40 5.08 -24.50
CA ALA A 658 19.70 5.28 -25.92
C ALA A 658 19.28 4.07 -26.79
N LEU A 659 19.38 2.84 -26.28
CA LEU A 659 18.87 1.64 -26.98
C LEU A 659 17.35 1.67 -27.17
N PHE A 660 16.58 2.27 -26.25
CA PHE A 660 15.13 2.40 -26.40
C PHE A 660 14.79 3.40 -27.52
N GLU A 661 15.37 4.60 -27.47
CA GLU A 661 15.11 5.69 -28.42
C GLU A 661 15.58 5.35 -29.85
N THR A 662 16.63 4.54 -29.98
CA THR A 662 17.18 4.12 -31.29
C THR A 662 16.67 2.77 -31.78
N SER A 663 15.77 2.11 -31.04
CA SER A 663 15.08 0.90 -31.50
C SER A 663 13.98 1.20 -32.51
N VAL A 664 13.48 0.18 -33.19
CA VAL A 664 12.41 0.28 -34.19
C VAL A 664 11.27 -0.68 -33.82
N PRO A 665 10.05 -0.18 -33.53
CA PRO A 665 9.69 1.23 -33.33
C PRO A 665 10.34 1.82 -32.06
N SER A 666 10.73 3.10 -32.10
CA SER A 666 11.37 3.76 -30.96
C SER A 666 10.39 3.96 -29.79
N PHE A 667 10.94 4.07 -28.59
CA PHE A 667 10.18 4.40 -27.38
C PHE A 667 11.10 4.97 -26.31
N GLY A 668 10.52 5.75 -25.39
CA GLY A 668 11.22 6.36 -24.27
C GLY A 668 10.51 6.10 -22.95
N TYR A 669 11.28 6.21 -21.86
CA TYR A 669 10.75 6.23 -20.49
C TYR A 669 11.10 7.49 -19.70
N MET A 670 12.04 8.31 -20.17
CA MET A 670 12.40 9.55 -19.50
C MET A 670 11.34 10.61 -19.81
N THR A 671 10.77 11.23 -18.78
CA THR A 671 9.87 12.37 -18.92
C THR A 671 10.66 13.69 -18.82
N PRO A 672 10.09 14.85 -19.17
CA PRO A 672 10.74 16.14 -18.93
C PRO A 672 11.17 16.33 -17.47
N ARG A 673 10.37 15.85 -16.51
CA ARG A 673 10.67 15.88 -15.08
C ARG A 673 11.79 14.90 -14.68
N THR A 674 11.92 13.77 -15.38
CA THR A 674 13.10 12.89 -15.23
C THR A 674 14.37 13.65 -15.64
N LEU A 675 14.35 14.30 -16.80
CA LEU A 675 15.51 15.03 -17.33
C LEU A 675 15.89 16.22 -16.45
N GLU A 676 14.91 16.97 -15.95
CA GLU A 676 15.11 18.04 -14.95
C GLU A 676 15.88 17.53 -13.71
N LYS A 677 15.40 16.44 -13.09
CA LYS A 677 16.05 15.88 -11.89
C LYS A 677 17.41 15.27 -12.17
N LEU A 678 17.62 14.68 -13.36
CA LEU A 678 18.94 14.26 -13.81
C LEU A 678 19.89 15.47 -13.95
N HIS A 679 19.44 16.58 -14.54
CA HIS A 679 20.25 17.80 -14.65
C HIS A 679 20.62 18.38 -13.28
N GLU A 680 19.70 18.41 -12.32
CA GLU A 680 20.01 18.83 -10.94
C GLU A 680 21.13 17.99 -10.31
N ILE A 681 21.06 16.65 -10.45
CA ILE A 681 22.06 15.75 -9.87
C ILE A 681 23.42 15.89 -10.57
N ARG A 682 23.44 16.01 -11.90
CA ARG A 682 24.69 16.27 -12.67
C ARG A 682 25.31 17.62 -12.29
N ASN A 683 24.50 18.68 -12.25
CA ASN A 683 24.97 20.01 -11.83
C ASN A 683 25.57 19.97 -10.42
N ARG A 684 25.04 19.14 -9.52
CA ARG A 684 25.63 18.93 -8.20
C ARG A 684 27.02 18.29 -8.29
N TRP A 685 27.19 17.23 -9.06
CA TRP A 685 28.48 16.59 -9.29
C TRP A 685 29.52 17.49 -9.95
N ASP A 686 29.10 18.36 -10.86
CA ASP A 686 30.01 19.26 -11.58
C ASP A 686 30.37 20.52 -10.77
N ASN A 687 29.52 20.97 -9.85
CA ASN A 687 29.79 22.12 -8.97
C ASN A 687 30.38 21.75 -7.60
N GLU A 688 29.94 20.66 -6.96
CA GLU A 688 30.42 20.22 -5.63
C GLU A 688 31.51 19.14 -5.70
N GLY A 689 31.73 18.51 -6.86
CA GLY A 689 32.63 17.35 -7.00
C GLY A 689 32.11 16.07 -6.34
N ARG A 690 30.87 16.06 -5.85
CA ARG A 690 30.24 14.95 -5.11
C ARG A 690 28.72 14.96 -5.29
N GLY A 691 28.07 13.83 -5.04
CA GLY A 691 26.61 13.71 -5.07
C GLY A 691 26.16 12.25 -4.92
N PRO A 692 24.85 11.96 -5.05
CA PRO A 692 24.39 10.58 -5.18
C PRO A 692 24.92 9.98 -6.48
N LEU A 693 25.25 8.69 -6.46
CA LEU A 693 25.37 7.89 -7.67
C LEU A 693 23.97 7.66 -8.25
N VAL A 694 23.84 7.61 -9.57
CA VAL A 694 22.54 7.56 -10.24
C VAL A 694 22.43 6.33 -11.12
N THR A 695 21.27 5.69 -11.09
CA THR A 695 20.88 4.72 -12.11
C THR A 695 19.37 4.73 -12.37
N MET A 696 18.98 4.27 -13.55
CA MET A 696 17.59 4.16 -13.99
C MET A 696 17.35 2.79 -14.62
N ASP A 697 16.18 2.20 -14.39
CA ASP A 697 15.73 0.99 -15.10
C ASP A 697 14.71 1.37 -16.19
N ALA A 698 14.00 0.40 -16.77
CA ALA A 698 12.96 0.64 -17.78
C ALA A 698 11.73 1.36 -17.17
N GLY A 699 11.83 2.67 -16.93
CA GLY A 699 10.83 3.56 -16.33
C GLY A 699 11.36 5.00 -16.13
N ALA A 700 10.52 5.91 -15.66
CA ALA A 700 10.85 7.33 -15.47
C ALA A 700 11.55 7.66 -14.14
N ASN A 701 11.49 6.71 -13.19
CA ASN A 701 11.95 6.89 -11.80
C ASN A 701 13.47 6.75 -11.68
N ILE A 702 14.05 7.58 -10.81
CA ILE A 702 15.51 7.72 -10.67
C ILE A 702 15.95 7.08 -9.36
N HIS A 703 16.87 6.12 -9.42
CA HIS A 703 17.44 5.49 -8.23
C HIS A 703 18.74 6.18 -7.84
N LEU A 704 18.82 6.58 -6.57
CA LEU A 704 20.00 7.18 -5.96
C LEU A 704 20.70 6.14 -5.09
N LEU A 705 22.02 6.11 -5.15
CA LEU A 705 22.86 5.20 -4.40
C LEU A 705 23.98 6.00 -3.72
N TYR A 706 24.14 5.81 -2.41
CA TYR A 706 25.18 6.44 -1.61
C TYR A 706 26.08 5.34 -1.03
N PRO A 707 27.35 5.23 -1.45
CA PRO A 707 28.30 4.34 -0.81
C PRO A 707 28.43 4.68 0.69
N GLU A 708 28.54 3.67 1.55
CA GLU A 708 28.67 3.90 3.00
C GLU A 708 29.90 4.74 3.40
N TRP A 709 30.98 4.70 2.61
CA TRP A 709 32.16 5.53 2.85
C TRP A 709 31.98 7.02 2.50
N SER A 710 30.91 7.37 1.78
CA SER A 710 30.56 8.74 1.36
C SER A 710 29.67 9.46 2.38
N ILE A 711 29.20 8.74 3.39
CA ILE A 711 28.34 9.25 4.46
C ILE A 711 29.26 9.67 5.63
N PRO A 712 29.23 10.96 6.05
CA PRO A 712 30.13 11.49 7.07
C PRO A 712 29.83 11.01 8.50
#